data_AF-A0A429G7T9-F1
#
_entry.id   AF-A0A429G7T9-F1
#
_cell.length_a   1.000
_cell.length_b   1.000
_cell.length_c   1.000
_cell.angle_alpha   90.00
_cell.angle_beta   90.00
_cell.angle_gamma   90.00
#
_symmetry.space_group_name_H-M   'P 1'
#
loop_
_entity.id
_entity.type
_entity.pdbx_description
1 polymer ?
#
loop_
_entity_poly.entity_id
_entity_poly.type
_entity_poly.pdbx_seq_one_letter_code
_entity_poly.pdbx_strand_id
1 'polypeptide(L)'
;MSPTAPVPEPAEERAGELLARVEPLPYPERMRALALHARRLAGTPALTALLDELAAGGRYERRTALHMAMAARRLPFIERALAGPDPALRRAALRAVRTLPVADDAAAAVLDDAPADLRRAFYRTLRHGDRAALADRLLPDVRARWGDREAAALLPACSGGAVARWLPDLDGAVTAWRALAERHPGPLLALARRRAAEWGWLRRRGPALAALARHDPAGLLELLEREDVRNAVRGRLPKTVARRLFAVDAVRAGRLAIAAGGPYGGLLSRDEHLHSLPDRELLGTLPADGHGLARMFALIRPGRRGPLFDAIVERRGGPFPGLQAFPLLPLLPPARAAAEARRMLDWHGSVWHSARLRLDDPDIPLKLTAHLPYAEAAGPLREAALTGDPKRRGLARGLLVGAAARTGDGTVLLGVVRELADRARRERDPLRRALIEALASVPVALLGGALAGPLDGLAAAAVESRDSSKATRRALRNLADRALAHAPDLRPWAYGVYDRLVARCGTEQLRDDDHYLDLVLPRGAEHDLLDVLRPRLRAARERRDPALAIELAWSLDRRAFRLAEIQDDLRAGALDRAGDLAGAAAEAWLADPARRADRAAELVAADPAAVEVPEVWRVVASRRTDLLGRAALGERTSRVRPQDPGRWTPAQVDRVREALNGVARDDAPPADTRIAAVASLGRLPGTLDDLAAWAGGADAVLAEAAMEAMAGTDRPAEALGLLLGFARGAGSPYAVAAVAGCCAGVAPSALGPVLAGTLTGPDAKVTARKQAARLLERLRPPGAADALLGAWRDPHLHRDVRAAVAAALRRIPEDPRTFTALEDAAGPYASEPLLRTLFQAVPEEYAPAVRPRYAALVRRLLAAADGPGVRWRGTAAFGVWARHYEGGFDDLLAAVGDPADPAGDAELPVLEALMYAGAVRGEVLGVLERLLPEAGARGPARRRLLSLVRVLAARHGRGRADPAAADLARRAAALLAPHPLHLQQVVDLAFASPPLAEPRLATAGELAAAVGSLAELLRDRPAVALGLDWRLRSVFGHRRGRRTPLPPPLLLPAVRGLIAQGHLVAHLLAMRAVGTAGDAAGWPDEWRAVLDDLRRSPHVDVRVQAIDADPDG
;
A
#
# COMPACT_ATOMS: atom_id res chain seq x y z
N MET A 1 28.71 55.44 51.35
CA MET A 1 29.39 54.13 51.31
C MET A 1 28.97 53.35 52.54
N SER A 2 28.01 52.46 52.37
CA SER A 2 27.64 51.43 53.34
C SER A 2 27.87 50.08 52.67
N PRO A 3 28.41 49.07 53.37
CA PRO A 3 28.78 47.82 52.76
C PRO A 3 27.52 47.01 52.44
N THR A 4 27.33 46.72 51.17
CA THR A 4 26.31 45.78 50.68
C THR A 4 26.59 44.43 51.33
N ALA A 5 25.63 43.95 52.12
CA ALA A 5 25.69 42.64 52.77
C ALA A 5 26.00 41.54 51.74
N PRO A 6 26.78 40.51 52.12
CA PRO A 6 27.06 39.38 51.24
C PRO A 6 25.73 38.71 50.87
N VAL A 7 25.51 38.52 49.56
CA VAL A 7 24.47 37.63 49.05
C VAL A 7 24.73 36.26 49.69
N PRO A 8 23.76 35.67 50.41
CA PRO A 8 23.98 34.38 51.04
C PRO A 8 24.33 33.36 49.95
N GLU A 9 25.42 32.61 50.16
CA GLU A 9 25.70 31.43 49.36
C GLU A 9 24.42 30.57 49.32
N PRO A 10 23.98 30.09 48.15
CA PRO A 10 22.83 29.21 48.09
C PRO A 10 23.15 27.98 48.93
N ALA A 11 22.45 27.82 50.05
CA ALA A 11 22.55 26.65 50.92
C ALA A 11 22.52 25.38 50.06
N GLU A 12 23.42 24.44 50.36
CA GLU A 12 23.55 23.15 49.66
C GLU A 12 22.27 22.31 49.88
N GLU A 13 21.22 22.56 49.09
CA GLU A 13 20.00 21.76 49.06
C GLU A 13 20.37 20.33 48.63
N ARG A 14 20.17 19.37 49.53
CA ARG A 14 20.51 17.95 49.28
C ARG A 14 19.54 17.32 48.29
N ALA A 15 19.95 16.24 47.63
CA ALA A 15 19.12 15.52 46.66
C ALA A 15 17.74 15.12 47.22
N GLY A 16 17.68 14.64 48.46
CA GLY A 16 16.43 14.24 49.12
C GLY A 16 15.44 15.38 49.30
N GLU A 17 15.90 16.57 49.67
CA GLU A 17 15.06 17.77 49.86
C GLU A 17 14.46 18.24 48.53
N LEU A 18 15.29 18.25 47.47
CA LEU A 18 14.85 18.58 46.13
C LEU A 18 13.75 17.62 45.65
N LEU A 19 13.95 16.30 45.82
CA LEU A 19 12.99 15.29 45.39
C LEU A 19 11.67 15.39 46.16
N ALA A 20 11.71 15.53 47.49
CA ALA A 20 10.52 15.71 48.31
C ALA A 20 9.65 16.91 47.87
N ARG A 21 10.29 17.99 47.42
CA ARG A 21 9.58 19.18 46.90
C ARG A 21 8.95 18.97 45.53
N VAL A 22 9.59 18.25 44.62
CA VAL A 22 9.17 18.19 43.20
C VAL A 22 8.36 16.95 42.84
N GLU A 23 8.48 15.84 43.59
CA GLU A 23 7.76 14.60 43.34
C GLU A 23 6.23 14.70 43.39
N PRO A 24 5.63 15.50 44.30
CA PRO A 24 4.19 15.71 44.32
C PRO A 24 3.62 16.42 43.08
N LEU A 25 4.47 17.08 42.29
CA LEU A 25 4.03 17.83 41.12
C LEU A 25 3.67 16.90 39.93
N PRO A 26 2.73 17.32 39.06
CA PRO A 26 2.49 16.66 37.78
C PRO A 26 3.77 16.58 36.94
N TYR A 27 3.96 15.52 36.16
CA TYR A 27 5.19 15.30 35.39
C TYR A 27 5.69 16.53 34.60
N PRO A 28 4.86 17.25 33.81
CA PRO A 28 5.31 18.45 33.10
C PRO A 28 5.85 19.55 34.01
N GLU A 29 5.21 19.77 35.16
CA GLU A 29 5.61 20.78 36.15
C GLU A 29 6.86 20.35 36.91
N ARG A 30 6.94 19.07 37.31
CA ARG A 30 8.13 18.47 37.92
C ARG A 30 9.36 18.64 37.03
N MET A 31 9.26 18.27 35.75
CA MET A 31 10.38 18.41 34.81
C MET A 31 10.76 19.88 34.57
N ARG A 32 9.79 20.80 34.62
CA ARG A 32 10.03 22.25 34.53
C ARG A 32 10.74 22.77 35.77
N ALA A 33 10.30 22.40 36.97
CA ALA A 33 10.89 22.79 38.24
C ALA A 33 12.35 22.32 38.35
N LEU A 34 12.61 21.05 38.03
CA LEU A 34 13.97 20.49 37.97
C LEU A 34 14.87 21.25 36.99
N ALA A 35 14.37 21.56 35.79
CA ALA A 35 15.14 22.29 34.78
C ALA A 35 15.43 23.74 35.19
N LEU A 36 14.48 24.42 35.86
CA LEU A 36 14.68 25.77 36.39
C LEU A 36 15.67 25.78 37.55
N HIS A 37 15.57 24.81 38.46
CA HIS A 37 16.50 24.66 39.57
C HIS A 37 17.93 24.39 39.06
N ALA A 38 18.11 23.45 38.12
CA ALA A 38 19.40 23.16 37.53
C ALA A 38 20.01 24.39 36.80
N ARG A 39 19.19 25.19 36.11
CA ARG A 39 19.65 26.42 35.46
C ARG A 39 20.09 27.50 36.44
N ARG A 40 19.47 27.61 37.62
CA ARG A 40 19.89 28.55 38.68
C ARG A 40 21.25 28.18 39.25
N LEU A 41 21.55 26.89 39.39
CA LEU A 41 22.83 26.39 39.88
C LEU A 41 23.89 26.21 38.77
N ALA A 42 23.59 26.60 37.54
CA ALA A 42 24.50 26.37 36.42
C ALA A 42 25.84 27.12 36.64
N GLY A 43 26.95 26.38 36.57
CA GLY A 43 28.30 26.93 36.77
C GLY A 43 28.81 26.89 38.21
N THR A 44 27.99 26.46 39.19
CA THR A 44 28.42 26.36 40.59
C THR A 44 28.91 24.96 40.96
N PRO A 45 29.78 24.83 41.99
CA PRO A 45 30.14 23.52 42.57
C PRO A 45 28.93 22.76 43.13
N ALA A 46 27.96 23.47 43.71
CA ALA A 46 26.75 22.90 44.28
C ALA A 46 25.94 22.07 43.25
N LEU A 47 25.85 22.51 41.99
CA LEU A 47 25.23 21.69 40.94
C LEU A 47 25.98 20.38 40.71
N THR A 48 27.32 20.41 40.75
CA THR A 48 28.13 19.20 40.53
C THR A 48 27.94 18.21 41.67
N ALA A 49 28.01 18.69 42.93
CA ALA A 49 27.74 17.87 44.11
C ALA A 49 26.33 17.24 44.08
N LEU A 50 25.31 18.03 43.77
CA LEU A 50 23.93 17.55 43.66
C LEU A 50 23.74 16.52 42.54
N LEU A 51 24.37 16.73 41.37
CA LEU A 51 24.32 15.78 40.27
C LEU A 51 25.03 14.46 40.61
N ASP A 52 26.16 14.52 41.32
CA ASP A 52 26.91 13.33 41.73
C ASP A 52 26.15 12.57 42.84
N GLU A 53 25.51 13.28 43.79
CA GLU A 53 24.62 12.68 44.81
C GLU A 53 23.44 11.95 44.16
N LEU A 54 22.73 12.59 43.23
CA LEU A 54 21.66 11.97 42.46
C LEU A 54 22.16 10.81 41.58
N ALA A 55 23.38 10.90 41.04
CA ALA A 55 23.96 9.85 40.21
C ALA A 55 24.32 8.59 41.01
N ALA A 56 24.64 8.74 42.30
CA ALA A 56 24.88 7.64 43.23
C ALA A 56 23.59 6.91 43.65
N GLY A 57 22.42 7.53 43.43
CA GLY A 57 21.11 6.94 43.70
C GLY A 57 20.68 5.86 42.70
N GLY A 58 19.40 5.51 42.75
CA GLY A 58 18.77 4.52 41.89
C GLY A 58 18.49 5.02 40.47
N ARG A 59 17.70 4.22 39.73
CA ARG A 59 17.33 4.51 38.34
C ARG A 59 16.64 5.86 38.17
N TYR A 60 15.78 6.22 39.13
CA TYR A 60 15.00 7.46 39.08
C TYR A 60 15.88 8.68 39.30
N GLU A 61 16.74 8.63 40.31
CA GLU A 61 17.69 9.69 40.69
C GLU A 61 18.70 9.93 39.55
N ARG A 62 19.27 8.87 38.97
CA ARG A 62 20.17 8.98 37.80
C ARG A 62 19.52 9.65 36.60
N ARG A 63 18.24 9.34 36.32
CA ARG A 63 17.49 10.00 35.23
C ARG A 63 17.18 11.46 35.54
N THR A 64 16.91 11.77 36.81
CA THR A 64 16.71 13.14 37.29
C THR A 64 18.00 13.95 37.15
N ALA A 65 19.14 13.40 37.58
CA ALA A 65 20.46 13.98 37.40
C ALA A 65 20.74 14.28 35.91
N LEU A 66 20.51 13.31 35.03
CA LEU A 66 20.71 13.49 33.59
C LEU A 66 19.82 14.61 33.02
N HIS A 67 18.54 14.68 33.41
CA HIS A 67 17.65 15.76 32.95
C HIS A 67 18.13 17.13 33.44
N MET A 68 18.56 17.24 34.70
CA MET A 68 19.14 18.46 35.26
C MET A 68 20.43 18.86 34.55
N ALA A 69 21.34 17.91 34.32
CA ALA A 69 22.59 18.12 33.59
C ALA A 69 22.32 18.61 32.15
N MET A 70 21.31 18.06 31.47
CA MET A 70 20.89 18.54 30.15
C MET A 70 20.30 19.95 30.20
N ALA A 71 19.49 20.27 31.21
CA ALA A 71 18.90 21.61 31.36
C ALA A 71 19.96 22.69 31.65
N ALA A 72 20.99 22.34 32.43
CA ALA A 72 22.12 23.19 32.78
C ALA A 72 23.32 23.11 31.79
N ARG A 73 23.19 22.30 30.72
CA ARG A 73 24.24 22.05 29.72
C ARG A 73 25.59 21.57 30.30
N ARG A 74 25.57 20.73 31.33
CA ARG A 74 26.78 20.12 31.92
C ARG A 74 27.26 18.94 31.07
N LEU A 75 27.98 19.25 29.98
CA LEU A 75 28.47 18.26 29.02
C LEU A 75 29.29 17.12 29.67
N PRO A 76 30.23 17.36 30.60
CA PRO A 76 31.02 16.27 31.19
C PRO A 76 30.15 15.20 31.87
N PHE A 77 29.05 15.60 32.52
CA PHE A 77 28.12 14.65 33.12
C PHE A 77 27.39 13.82 32.04
N ILE A 78 26.96 14.47 30.96
CA ILE A 78 26.26 13.82 29.84
C ILE A 78 27.19 12.82 29.15
N GLU A 79 28.45 13.20 28.92
CA GLU A 79 29.46 12.35 28.30
C GLU A 79 29.78 11.13 29.17
N ARG A 80 29.93 11.30 30.50
CA ARG A 80 30.01 10.17 31.45
C ARG A 80 28.78 9.26 31.36
N ALA A 81 27.57 9.81 31.24
CA ALA A 81 26.35 9.02 31.12
C ALA A 81 26.25 8.25 29.79
N LEU A 82 26.81 8.78 28.70
CA LEU A 82 26.85 8.11 27.39
C LEU A 82 27.84 6.93 27.37
N ALA A 83 28.95 7.02 28.12
CA ALA A 83 29.96 5.97 28.25
C ALA A 83 29.70 4.98 29.42
N GLY A 84 28.93 5.38 30.43
CA GLY A 84 28.69 4.60 31.66
C GLY A 84 27.94 3.28 31.42
N PRO A 85 27.90 2.32 32.35
CA PRO A 85 27.47 0.94 32.09
C PRO A 85 25.96 0.73 31.89
N ASP A 86 25.10 1.70 32.21
CA ASP A 86 23.62 1.57 32.17
C ASP A 86 23.05 1.90 30.76
N PRO A 87 22.59 0.90 29.98
CA PRO A 87 22.10 1.14 28.61
C PRO A 87 20.82 2.00 28.56
N ALA A 88 19.98 1.95 29.60
CA ALA A 88 18.77 2.74 29.67
C ALA A 88 19.09 4.22 29.92
N LEU A 89 20.10 4.50 30.74
CA LEU A 89 20.62 5.86 30.94
C LEU A 89 21.31 6.39 29.69
N ARG A 90 22.16 5.59 29.01
CA ARG A 90 22.73 5.94 27.70
C ARG A 90 21.65 6.30 26.69
N ARG A 91 20.60 5.48 26.59
CA ARG A 91 19.45 5.71 25.70
C ARG A 91 18.74 7.03 26.01
N ALA A 92 18.59 7.37 27.30
CA ALA A 92 18.00 8.64 27.70
C ALA A 92 18.90 9.83 27.33
N ALA A 93 20.22 9.67 27.47
CA ALA A 93 21.22 10.69 27.15
C ALA A 93 21.33 10.99 25.65
N LEU A 94 20.87 10.09 24.76
CA LEU A 94 20.82 10.33 23.31
C LEU A 94 20.07 11.61 22.92
N ARG A 95 19.10 12.06 23.73
CA ARG A 95 18.43 13.33 23.48
C ARG A 95 19.42 14.50 23.49
N ALA A 96 20.46 14.46 24.34
CA ALA A 96 21.50 15.48 24.40
C ALA A 96 22.36 15.51 23.13
N VAL A 97 22.72 14.34 22.57
CA VAL A 97 23.49 14.26 21.31
C VAL A 97 22.82 15.02 20.16
N ARG A 98 21.47 15.01 20.15
CA ARG A 98 20.65 15.75 19.17
C ARG A 98 20.54 17.24 19.46
N THR A 99 20.48 17.65 20.73
CA THR A 99 20.08 19.02 21.11
C THR A 99 21.19 19.88 21.71
N LEU A 100 22.35 19.31 22.02
CA LEU A 100 23.48 19.95 22.70
C LEU A 100 24.79 19.67 21.94
N PRO A 101 25.83 20.51 22.12
CA PRO A 101 27.13 20.34 21.47
C PRO A 101 27.99 19.27 22.18
N VAL A 102 27.47 18.05 22.29
CA VAL A 102 28.23 16.88 22.77
C VAL A 102 29.34 16.56 21.78
N ALA A 103 30.54 16.28 22.27
CA ALA A 103 31.67 15.92 21.43
C ALA A 103 31.39 14.61 20.66
N ASP A 104 31.91 14.56 19.45
CA ASP A 104 31.69 13.47 18.50
C ASP A 104 32.22 12.12 19.02
N ASP A 105 33.34 12.14 19.74
CA ASP A 105 33.94 10.95 20.36
C ASP A 105 33.16 10.47 21.58
N ALA A 106 32.62 11.38 22.39
CA ALA A 106 31.75 11.03 23.50
C ALA A 106 30.40 10.47 23.02
N ALA A 107 29.89 10.96 21.89
CA ALA A 107 28.72 10.37 21.24
C ALA A 107 29.02 8.97 20.68
N ALA A 108 30.21 8.75 20.11
CA ALA A 108 30.63 7.44 19.60
C ALA A 108 30.74 6.37 20.70
N ALA A 109 31.16 6.74 21.91
CA ALA A 109 31.27 5.85 23.08
C ALA A 109 29.96 5.12 23.45
N VAL A 110 28.80 5.64 23.00
CA VAL A 110 27.51 4.96 23.14
C VAL A 110 27.53 3.55 22.57
N LEU A 111 28.31 3.32 21.51
CA LEU A 111 28.39 2.06 20.78
C LEU A 111 29.22 0.98 21.49
N ASP A 112 29.96 1.33 22.54
CA ASP A 112 30.80 0.40 23.28
C ASP A 112 29.92 -0.62 24.02
N ASP A 113 30.02 -1.88 23.61
CA ASP A 113 29.20 -2.99 24.10
C ASP A 113 27.68 -2.70 24.07
N ALA A 114 27.24 -1.92 23.08
CA ALA A 114 25.86 -1.46 23.00
C ALA A 114 24.89 -2.56 22.53
N PRO A 115 23.78 -2.80 23.28
CA PRO A 115 22.69 -3.65 22.81
C PRO A 115 22.10 -3.15 21.48
N ALA A 116 21.50 -4.06 20.71
CA ALA A 116 20.96 -3.74 19.38
C ALA A 116 19.96 -2.57 19.43
N ASP A 117 19.08 -2.55 20.44
CA ASP A 117 18.09 -1.49 20.58
C ASP A 117 18.70 -0.11 20.83
N LEU A 118 19.82 -0.05 21.56
CA LEU A 118 20.56 1.19 21.80
C LEU A 118 21.24 1.66 20.51
N ARG A 119 21.88 0.77 19.75
CA ARG A 119 22.48 1.10 18.45
C ARG A 119 21.45 1.68 17.48
N ARG A 120 20.28 1.03 17.33
CA ARG A 120 19.21 1.54 16.44
C ARG A 120 18.62 2.88 16.90
N ALA A 121 18.58 3.14 18.22
CA ALA A 121 18.20 4.45 18.74
C ALA A 121 19.26 5.50 18.46
N PHE A 122 20.55 5.15 18.57
CA PHE A 122 21.66 6.03 18.26
C PHE A 122 21.69 6.40 16.77
N TYR A 123 21.53 5.45 15.84
CA TYR A 123 21.49 5.76 14.40
C TYR A 123 20.34 6.70 14.04
N ARG A 124 19.17 6.51 14.63
CA ARG A 124 18.04 7.45 14.49
C ARG A 124 18.37 8.82 15.07
N THR A 125 19.10 8.87 16.18
CA THR A 125 19.54 10.12 16.82
C THR A 125 20.52 10.88 15.92
N LEU A 126 21.54 10.21 15.37
CA LEU A 126 22.48 10.81 14.41
C LEU A 126 21.76 11.36 13.19
N ARG A 127 20.79 10.60 12.65
CA ARG A 127 19.94 11.05 11.55
C ARG A 127 19.14 12.30 11.92
N HIS A 128 18.49 12.32 13.08
CA HIS A 128 17.65 13.46 13.49
C HIS A 128 18.45 14.66 14.01
N GLY A 129 19.73 14.50 14.33
CA GLY A 129 20.64 15.56 14.76
C GLY A 129 21.61 16.04 13.68
N ASP A 130 21.43 15.60 12.42
CA ASP A 130 22.26 15.97 11.26
C ASP A 130 23.78 15.77 11.47
N ARG A 131 24.15 14.72 12.20
CA ARG A 131 25.55 14.35 12.51
C ARG A 131 26.15 13.44 11.43
N ALA A 132 26.09 13.86 10.16
CA ALA A 132 26.50 13.02 9.03
C ALA A 132 27.99 12.65 9.04
N ALA A 133 28.88 13.57 9.43
CA ALA A 133 30.32 13.31 9.51
C ALA A 133 30.67 12.20 10.53
N LEU A 134 30.02 12.22 11.70
CA LEU A 134 30.14 11.15 12.70
C LEU A 134 29.61 9.82 12.15
N ALA A 135 28.45 9.83 11.51
CA ALA A 135 27.88 8.62 10.91
C ALA A 135 28.79 8.02 9.83
N ASP A 136 29.40 8.86 8.98
CA ASP A 136 30.35 8.45 7.95
C ASP A 136 31.60 7.80 8.56
N ARG A 137 32.13 8.41 9.64
CA ARG A 137 33.29 7.89 10.38
C ARG A 137 33.01 6.52 11.02
N LEU A 138 31.81 6.33 11.56
CA LEU A 138 31.41 5.09 12.25
C LEU A 138 31.02 3.94 11.31
N LEU A 139 30.65 4.24 10.05
CA LEU A 139 30.11 3.24 9.12
C LEU A 139 31.03 2.03 8.88
N PRO A 140 32.35 2.19 8.64
CA PRO A 140 33.26 1.06 8.46
C PRO A 140 33.33 0.16 9.69
N ASP A 141 33.45 0.75 10.89
CA ASP A 141 33.53 0.00 12.15
C ASP A 141 32.22 -0.73 12.46
N VAL A 142 31.09 -0.08 12.20
CA VAL A 142 29.75 -0.69 12.36
C VAL A 142 29.61 -1.90 11.43
N ARG A 143 30.05 -1.77 10.18
CA ARG A 143 30.06 -2.87 9.21
C ARG A 143 30.95 -4.01 9.66
N ALA A 144 32.16 -3.71 10.15
CA ALA A 144 33.12 -4.72 10.60
C ALA A 144 32.63 -5.48 11.85
N ARG A 145 32.06 -4.78 12.84
CA ARG A 145 31.64 -5.39 14.12
C ARG A 145 30.31 -6.14 14.02
N TRP A 146 29.34 -5.60 13.29
CA TRP A 146 27.96 -6.13 13.31
C TRP A 146 27.38 -6.47 11.93
N GLY A 147 28.14 -6.30 10.85
CA GLY A 147 27.77 -6.72 9.50
C GLY A 147 26.91 -5.73 8.72
N ASP A 148 26.57 -6.14 7.50
CA ASP A 148 25.97 -5.27 6.48
C ASP A 148 24.58 -4.74 6.87
N ARG A 149 23.79 -5.46 7.68
CA ARG A 149 22.46 -5.00 8.13
C ARG A 149 22.51 -3.84 9.13
N GLU A 150 23.53 -3.77 9.97
CA GLU A 150 23.71 -2.62 10.87
C GLU A 150 24.24 -1.43 10.08
N ALA A 151 25.23 -1.65 9.21
CA ALA A 151 25.76 -0.62 8.31
C ALA A 151 24.66 -0.02 7.41
N ALA A 152 23.83 -0.85 6.78
CA ALA A 152 22.74 -0.41 5.92
C ALA A 152 21.68 0.43 6.63
N ALA A 153 21.49 0.25 7.94
CA ALA A 153 20.57 1.06 8.73
C ALA A 153 21.17 2.36 9.25
N LEU A 154 22.50 2.47 9.29
CA LEU A 154 23.20 3.71 9.56
C LEU A 154 23.24 4.62 8.32
N LEU A 155 23.20 4.06 7.09
CA LEU A 155 23.22 4.82 5.84
C LEU A 155 22.29 6.06 5.79
N PRO A 156 21.03 6.03 6.29
CA PRO A 156 20.18 7.22 6.28
C PRO A 156 20.68 8.38 7.15
N ALA A 157 21.64 8.15 8.05
CA ALA A 157 22.30 9.18 8.85
C ALA A 157 23.60 9.70 8.21
N CYS A 158 24.20 8.95 7.29
CA CYS A 158 25.43 9.30 6.57
C CYS A 158 25.24 10.45 5.58
N SER A 159 26.35 10.99 5.06
CA SER A 159 26.34 11.97 3.97
C SER A 159 25.98 11.34 2.63
N GLY A 160 25.55 12.17 1.66
CA GLY A 160 25.24 11.69 0.31
C GLY A 160 26.43 11.03 -0.39
N GLY A 161 27.66 11.51 -0.14
CA GLY A 161 28.90 10.95 -0.68
C GLY A 161 29.20 9.55 -0.13
N ALA A 162 29.07 9.36 1.19
CA ALA A 162 29.20 8.05 1.80
C ALA A 162 28.12 7.08 1.30
N VAL A 163 26.86 7.52 1.20
CA VAL A 163 25.78 6.69 0.66
C VAL A 163 26.06 6.29 -0.78
N ALA A 164 26.50 7.20 -1.64
CA ALA A 164 26.84 6.88 -3.04
C ALA A 164 27.96 5.82 -3.15
N ARG A 165 28.92 5.83 -2.23
CA ARG A 165 30.02 4.86 -2.16
C ARG A 165 29.57 3.49 -1.67
N TRP A 166 28.84 3.43 -0.55
CA TRP A 166 28.55 2.16 0.15
C TRP A 166 27.22 1.51 -0.25
N LEU A 167 26.24 2.27 -0.74
CA LEU A 167 24.93 1.74 -1.10
C LEU A 167 24.98 0.62 -2.16
N PRO A 168 25.81 0.67 -3.21
CA PRO A 168 25.89 -0.43 -4.20
C PRO A 168 26.24 -1.79 -3.59
N ASP A 169 27.06 -1.81 -2.53
CA ASP A 169 27.47 -3.04 -1.84
C ASP A 169 26.47 -3.47 -0.76
N LEU A 170 25.75 -2.50 -0.17
CA LEU A 170 24.83 -2.72 0.95
C LEU A 170 23.35 -2.83 0.53
N ASP A 171 23.02 -2.69 -0.75
CA ASP A 171 21.63 -2.62 -1.24
C ASP A 171 20.78 -3.83 -0.81
N GLY A 172 21.38 -5.03 -0.76
CA GLY A 172 20.72 -6.25 -0.30
C GLY A 172 20.37 -6.28 1.19
N ALA A 173 21.05 -5.46 2.00
CA ALA A 173 20.85 -5.38 3.45
C ALA A 173 19.93 -4.21 3.88
N VAL A 174 19.60 -3.28 2.97
CA VAL A 174 18.74 -2.13 3.29
C VAL A 174 17.30 -2.57 3.51
N THR A 175 16.76 -2.24 4.69
CA THR A 175 15.34 -2.40 5.03
C THR A 175 14.60 -1.05 5.04
N ALA A 176 15.28 0.02 5.44
CA ALA A 176 14.71 1.37 5.60
C ALA A 176 14.71 2.20 4.30
N TRP A 177 14.30 1.59 3.18
CA TRP A 177 14.30 2.20 1.84
C TRP A 177 13.62 3.58 1.78
N ARG A 178 12.52 3.76 2.51
CA ARG A 178 11.83 5.06 2.59
C ARG A 178 12.71 6.14 3.19
N ALA A 179 13.36 5.86 4.33
CA ALA A 179 14.20 6.84 5.02
C ALA A 179 15.43 7.21 4.19
N LEU A 180 16.02 6.24 3.50
CA LEU A 180 17.14 6.47 2.57
C LEU A 180 16.71 7.37 1.41
N ALA A 181 15.57 7.07 0.77
CA ALA A 181 15.03 7.86 -0.34
C ALA A 181 14.62 9.30 0.06
N GLU A 182 14.12 9.49 1.28
CA GLU A 182 13.73 10.82 1.79
C GLU A 182 14.94 11.73 2.03
N ARG A 183 16.10 11.19 2.44
CA ARG A 183 17.31 12.00 2.68
C ARG A 183 18.27 12.05 1.49
N HIS A 184 18.37 10.95 0.75
CA HIS A 184 19.39 10.73 -0.28
C HIS A 184 18.77 10.29 -1.62
N PRO A 185 17.87 11.10 -2.22
CA PRO A 185 17.23 10.75 -3.48
C PRO A 185 18.23 10.58 -4.64
N GLY A 186 19.28 11.41 -4.69
CA GLY A 186 20.32 11.36 -5.73
C GLY A 186 21.09 10.03 -5.78
N PRO A 187 21.76 9.59 -4.70
CA PRO A 187 22.43 8.29 -4.65
C PRO A 187 21.50 7.10 -4.98
N LEU A 188 20.25 7.15 -4.53
CA LEU A 188 19.28 6.11 -4.85
C LEU A 188 18.88 6.10 -6.33
N LEU A 189 18.68 7.27 -6.95
CA LEU A 189 18.43 7.37 -8.40
C LEU A 189 19.64 6.93 -9.22
N ALA A 190 20.87 7.23 -8.78
CA ALA A 190 22.08 6.74 -9.42
C ALA A 190 22.15 5.21 -9.39
N LEU A 191 21.84 4.58 -8.25
CA LEU A 191 21.73 3.12 -8.16
C LEU A 191 20.62 2.59 -9.07
N ALA A 192 19.45 3.24 -9.08
CA ALA A 192 18.33 2.83 -9.92
C ALA A 192 18.66 2.92 -11.43
N ARG A 193 19.40 3.95 -11.86
CA ARG A 193 19.90 4.09 -13.23
C ARG A 193 20.87 2.96 -13.59
N ARG A 194 21.80 2.58 -12.70
CA ARG A 194 22.68 1.42 -12.89
C ARG A 194 21.91 0.10 -13.00
N ARG A 195 20.75 0.01 -12.35
CA ARG A 195 19.87 -1.16 -12.32
C ARG A 195 18.64 -1.01 -13.21
N ALA A 196 18.67 -0.14 -14.21
CA ALA A 196 17.50 0.17 -15.05
C ALA A 196 16.91 -1.09 -15.73
N ALA A 197 17.76 -2.02 -16.16
CA ALA A 197 17.37 -3.33 -16.68
C ALA A 197 16.61 -4.21 -15.66
N GLU A 198 16.64 -3.86 -14.37
CA GLU A 198 15.98 -4.54 -13.26
C GLU A 198 14.87 -3.68 -12.63
N TRP A 199 14.10 -2.90 -13.40
CA TRP A 199 13.02 -2.02 -12.89
C TRP A 199 12.12 -2.65 -11.80
N GLY A 200 11.86 -3.96 -11.90
CA GLY A 200 11.14 -4.73 -10.88
C GLY A 200 11.72 -4.57 -9.46
N TRP A 201 13.03 -4.38 -9.32
CA TRP A 201 13.73 -4.10 -8.06
C TRP A 201 13.24 -2.81 -7.40
N LEU A 202 13.17 -1.69 -8.14
CA LEU A 202 12.71 -0.42 -7.58
C LEU A 202 11.19 -0.45 -7.37
N ARG A 203 10.44 -1.05 -8.29
CA ARG A 203 8.98 -1.18 -8.19
C ARG A 203 8.54 -1.94 -6.94
N ARG A 204 9.27 -3.00 -6.53
CA ARG A 204 9.00 -3.74 -5.28
C ARG A 204 9.21 -2.89 -4.03
N ARG A 205 9.92 -1.76 -4.12
CA ARG A 205 10.21 -0.82 -3.03
C ARG A 205 9.29 0.40 -3.08
N GLY A 206 7.98 0.15 -3.12
CA GLY A 206 6.93 1.18 -3.24
C GLY A 206 7.10 2.41 -2.36
N PRO A 207 7.43 2.28 -1.06
CA PRO A 207 7.69 3.43 -0.18
C PRO A 207 8.88 4.30 -0.60
N ALA A 208 9.95 3.71 -1.16
CA ALA A 208 11.08 4.48 -1.71
C ALA A 208 10.70 5.17 -3.02
N LEU A 209 9.96 4.50 -3.91
CA LEU A 209 9.45 5.11 -5.13
C LEU A 209 8.57 6.33 -4.83
N ALA A 210 7.69 6.23 -3.83
CA ALA A 210 6.87 7.34 -3.37
C ALA A 210 7.68 8.48 -2.74
N ALA A 211 8.78 8.17 -2.05
CA ALA A 211 9.68 9.18 -1.51
C ALA A 211 10.51 9.87 -2.61
N LEU A 212 11.05 9.12 -3.58
CA LEU A 212 11.71 9.68 -4.77
C LEU A 212 10.79 10.63 -5.52
N ALA A 213 9.52 10.24 -5.74
CA ALA A 213 8.54 11.12 -6.38
C ALA A 213 8.25 12.39 -5.56
N ARG A 214 8.44 12.39 -4.24
CA ARG A 214 8.28 13.60 -3.41
C ARG A 214 9.51 14.50 -3.44
N HIS A 215 10.72 13.93 -3.46
CA HIS A 215 11.96 14.67 -3.23
C HIS A 215 12.78 14.92 -4.51
N ASP A 216 12.69 14.05 -5.52
CA ASP A 216 13.28 14.24 -6.84
C ASP A 216 12.38 13.64 -7.96
N PRO A 217 11.20 14.24 -8.20
CA PRO A 217 10.29 13.79 -9.25
C PRO A 217 10.84 13.97 -10.67
N ALA A 218 11.74 14.93 -10.90
CA ALA A 218 12.35 15.16 -12.21
C ALA A 218 13.35 14.06 -12.58
N GLY A 219 14.25 13.68 -11.66
CA GLY A 219 15.17 12.57 -11.85
C GLY A 219 14.46 11.22 -11.95
N LEU A 220 13.34 11.05 -11.23
CA LEU A 220 12.48 9.87 -11.40
C LEU A 220 11.81 9.83 -12.79
N LEU A 221 11.31 10.96 -13.28
CA LEU A 221 10.72 11.06 -14.62
C LEU A 221 11.74 10.70 -15.71
N GLU A 222 12.94 11.25 -15.63
CA GLU A 222 14.05 10.93 -16.54
C GLU A 222 14.41 9.44 -16.52
N LEU A 223 14.49 8.81 -15.35
CA LEU A 223 14.72 7.36 -15.22
C LEU A 223 13.61 6.56 -15.91
N LEU A 224 12.35 6.96 -15.74
CA LEU A 224 11.18 6.29 -16.32
C LEU A 224 11.10 6.43 -17.84
N GLU A 225 11.67 7.48 -18.41
CA GLU A 225 11.68 7.72 -19.85
C GLU A 225 12.68 6.85 -20.60
N ARG A 226 13.69 6.27 -19.93
CA ARG A 226 14.64 5.35 -20.56
C ARG A 226 13.94 4.13 -21.16
N GLU A 227 14.37 3.70 -22.33
CA GLU A 227 13.68 2.65 -23.11
C GLU A 227 13.62 1.29 -22.39
N ASP A 228 14.69 0.94 -21.68
CA ASP A 228 14.82 -0.26 -20.85
C ASP A 228 13.82 -0.28 -19.67
N VAL A 229 13.49 0.89 -19.12
CA VAL A 229 12.54 1.08 -18.02
C VAL A 229 11.11 1.26 -18.54
N ARG A 230 10.92 2.05 -19.60
CA ARG A 230 9.63 2.40 -20.20
C ARG A 230 8.80 1.16 -20.54
N ASN A 231 9.44 0.12 -21.10
CA ASN A 231 8.78 -1.14 -21.41
C ASN A 231 8.45 -1.97 -20.15
N ALA A 232 9.25 -1.86 -19.09
CA ALA A 232 9.01 -2.51 -17.80
C ALA A 232 7.96 -1.79 -16.93
N VAL A 233 7.67 -0.52 -17.22
CA VAL A 233 6.64 0.32 -16.57
C VAL A 233 5.24 0.06 -17.16
N ARG A 234 5.05 -0.99 -17.98
CA ARG A 234 3.74 -1.47 -18.48
C ARG A 234 2.77 -1.99 -17.38
N GLY A 235 2.86 -1.47 -16.16
CA GLY A 235 1.97 -1.68 -15.02
C GLY A 235 1.85 -0.41 -14.15
N ARG A 236 0.71 -0.25 -13.47
CA ARG A 236 0.29 0.96 -12.75
C ARG A 236 1.35 1.51 -11.78
N LEU A 237 1.77 2.76 -11.97
CA LEU A 237 2.43 3.53 -10.90
C LEU A 237 1.39 3.90 -9.83
N PRO A 238 1.77 4.02 -8.54
CA PRO A 238 0.88 4.52 -7.51
C PRO A 238 0.37 5.94 -7.85
N LYS A 239 -0.91 6.26 -7.57
CA LYS A 239 -1.51 7.59 -7.83
C LYS A 239 -0.70 8.74 -7.25
N THR A 240 -0.14 8.53 -6.06
CA THR A 240 0.69 9.53 -5.37
C THR A 240 2.00 9.85 -6.09
N VAL A 241 2.56 8.88 -6.83
CA VAL A 241 3.74 9.06 -7.67
C VAL A 241 3.35 9.80 -8.95
N ALA A 242 2.29 9.34 -9.61
CA ALA A 242 1.74 9.94 -10.83
C ALA A 242 1.54 11.46 -10.69
N ARG A 243 0.78 11.87 -9.66
CA ARG A 243 0.51 13.27 -9.34
C ARG A 243 1.77 14.12 -9.25
N ARG A 244 2.85 13.57 -8.67
CA ARG A 244 4.11 14.31 -8.52
C ARG A 244 4.86 14.44 -9.84
N LEU A 245 4.80 13.45 -10.72
CA LEU A 245 5.40 13.52 -12.07
C LEU A 245 4.65 14.54 -12.94
N PHE A 246 3.31 14.51 -12.93
CA PHE A 246 2.47 15.48 -13.67
C PHE A 246 2.66 16.92 -13.18
N ALA A 247 2.92 17.12 -11.89
CA ALA A 247 3.22 18.43 -11.33
C ALA A 247 4.60 18.98 -11.76
N VAL A 248 5.54 18.12 -12.16
CA VAL A 248 6.86 18.53 -12.69
C VAL A 248 6.77 18.86 -14.16
N ASP A 249 6.27 17.92 -14.97
CA ASP A 249 6.13 18.10 -16.42
C ASP A 249 4.97 17.24 -16.91
N ALA A 250 3.83 17.91 -17.14
CA ALA A 250 2.61 17.26 -17.57
C ALA A 250 2.76 16.60 -18.94
N VAL A 251 3.50 17.21 -19.87
CA VAL A 251 3.66 16.71 -21.25
C VAL A 251 4.51 15.44 -21.25
N ARG A 252 5.67 15.46 -20.61
CA ARG A 252 6.56 14.29 -20.48
C ARG A 252 5.90 13.16 -19.71
N ALA A 253 5.25 13.45 -18.58
CA ALA A 253 4.50 12.45 -17.82
C ALA A 253 3.31 11.88 -18.62
N GLY A 254 2.63 12.71 -19.39
CA GLY A 254 1.57 12.31 -20.32
C GLY A 254 2.07 11.36 -21.40
N ARG A 255 3.18 11.70 -22.08
CA ARG A 255 3.82 10.84 -23.10
C ARG A 255 4.27 9.49 -22.53
N LEU A 256 4.85 9.50 -21.32
CA LEU A 256 5.20 8.27 -20.62
C LEU A 256 3.97 7.39 -20.35
N ALA A 257 2.86 8.00 -19.90
CA ALA A 257 1.61 7.29 -19.66
C ALA A 257 0.98 6.69 -20.93
N ILE A 258 1.09 7.40 -22.06
CA ILE A 258 0.66 6.90 -23.38
C ILE A 258 1.51 5.70 -23.80
N ALA A 259 2.84 5.84 -23.75
CA ALA A 259 3.80 4.82 -24.17
C ALA A 259 3.73 3.54 -23.32
N ALA A 260 3.37 3.64 -22.04
CA ALA A 260 3.31 2.52 -21.10
C ALA A 260 2.05 1.63 -21.22
N GLY A 261 1.15 1.87 -22.18
CA GLY A 261 0.04 0.94 -22.47
C GLY A 261 -1.37 1.54 -22.59
N GLY A 262 -1.48 2.82 -22.95
CA GLY A 262 -2.75 3.45 -23.33
C GLY A 262 -3.63 3.96 -22.17
N PRO A 263 -4.70 4.73 -22.49
CA PRO A 263 -5.45 5.57 -21.55
C PRO A 263 -6.12 4.85 -20.37
N TYR A 264 -6.29 3.52 -20.45
CA TYR A 264 -6.93 2.70 -19.42
C TYR A 264 -5.94 2.00 -18.46
N GLY A 265 -4.65 2.22 -18.67
CA GLY A 265 -3.55 1.50 -18.03
C GLY A 265 -3.18 1.93 -16.61
N GLY A 266 -3.66 3.07 -16.09
CA GLY A 266 -3.59 3.40 -14.65
C GLY A 266 -2.90 4.70 -14.23
N LEU A 267 -2.45 5.53 -15.17
CA LEU A 267 -1.95 6.89 -14.89
C LEU A 267 -3.00 7.96 -15.21
N LEU A 268 -3.64 7.91 -16.38
CA LEU A 268 -4.54 8.97 -16.85
C LEU A 268 -6.02 8.80 -16.44
N SER A 269 -6.47 7.56 -16.18
CA SER A 269 -7.90 7.27 -15.99
C SER A 269 -8.51 7.72 -14.65
N ARG A 270 -7.69 8.31 -13.75
CA ARG A 270 -8.11 8.71 -12.40
C ARG A 270 -7.44 10.02 -11.94
N ASP A 271 -6.75 10.71 -12.84
CA ASP A 271 -5.92 11.86 -12.48
C ASP A 271 -6.60 13.17 -12.86
N GLU A 272 -6.67 14.05 -11.86
CA GLU A 272 -7.09 15.43 -12.02
C GLU A 272 -6.26 16.15 -13.09
N HIS A 273 -5.01 15.74 -13.32
CA HIS A 273 -4.05 16.40 -14.21
C HIS A 273 -4.31 16.29 -15.72
N LEU A 274 -5.36 15.60 -16.18
CA LEU A 274 -5.75 15.69 -17.59
C LEU A 274 -6.04 17.14 -18.01
N HIS A 275 -6.47 18.00 -17.08
CA HIS A 275 -6.71 19.41 -17.38
C HIS A 275 -5.44 20.21 -17.71
N SER A 276 -4.24 19.73 -17.38
CA SER A 276 -2.98 20.45 -17.61
C SER A 276 -2.30 20.09 -18.94
N LEU A 277 -2.74 19.02 -19.60
CA LEU A 277 -2.23 18.65 -20.92
C LEU A 277 -2.74 19.60 -22.01
N PRO A 278 -1.91 19.99 -23.00
CA PRO A 278 -2.35 20.69 -24.21
C PRO A 278 -3.35 19.86 -25.03
N ASP A 279 -4.26 20.50 -25.78
CA ASP A 279 -5.29 19.81 -26.58
C ASP A 279 -4.69 18.81 -27.57
N ARG A 280 -3.53 19.11 -28.19
CA ARG A 280 -2.82 18.19 -29.09
C ARG A 280 -2.44 16.87 -28.41
N GLU A 281 -1.86 16.93 -27.22
CA GLU A 281 -1.44 15.73 -26.47
C GLU A 281 -2.67 14.99 -25.91
N LEU A 282 -3.70 15.73 -25.48
CA LEU A 282 -4.98 15.14 -25.07
C LEU A 282 -5.64 14.36 -26.21
N LEU A 283 -5.73 14.94 -27.42
CA LEU A 283 -6.32 14.26 -28.57
C LEU A 283 -5.62 12.92 -28.83
N GLY A 284 -4.29 12.87 -28.76
CA GLY A 284 -3.52 11.62 -28.89
C GLY A 284 -3.84 10.57 -27.81
N THR A 285 -4.34 10.98 -26.64
CA THR A 285 -4.70 10.09 -25.51
C THR A 285 -6.16 9.67 -25.50
N LEU A 286 -7.06 10.47 -26.07
CA LEU A 286 -8.50 10.31 -25.91
C LEU A 286 -8.99 9.10 -26.73
N PRO A 287 -9.78 8.20 -26.12
CA PRO A 287 -10.30 7.02 -26.79
C PRO A 287 -11.28 7.41 -27.89
N ALA A 288 -11.39 6.54 -28.89
CA ALA A 288 -12.37 6.70 -29.97
C ALA A 288 -13.76 6.21 -29.56
N ASP A 289 -13.92 5.47 -28.46
CA ASP A 289 -15.22 4.98 -27.98
C ASP A 289 -15.91 5.96 -27.01
N GLY A 290 -17.22 6.13 -27.12
CA GLY A 290 -17.94 7.17 -26.36
C GLY A 290 -18.00 6.94 -24.84
N HIS A 291 -18.04 5.69 -24.37
CA HIS A 291 -18.00 5.37 -22.93
C HIS A 291 -16.64 5.70 -22.32
N GLY A 292 -15.58 5.35 -23.03
CA GLY A 292 -14.22 5.74 -22.77
C GLY A 292 -14.04 7.24 -22.65
N LEU A 293 -14.56 7.94 -23.65
CA LEU A 293 -14.44 9.38 -23.76
C LEU A 293 -15.18 10.09 -22.63
N ALA A 294 -16.36 9.62 -22.24
CA ALA A 294 -17.14 10.20 -21.14
C ALA A 294 -16.38 10.18 -19.81
N ARG A 295 -15.69 9.07 -19.51
CA ARG A 295 -14.85 8.97 -18.30
C ARG A 295 -13.72 9.99 -18.29
N MET A 296 -13.13 10.30 -19.45
CA MET A 296 -12.08 11.31 -19.55
C MET A 296 -12.64 12.73 -19.56
N PHE A 297 -13.78 12.97 -20.22
CA PHE A 297 -14.44 14.28 -20.26
C PHE A 297 -14.92 14.74 -18.90
N ALA A 298 -15.34 13.82 -18.02
CA ALA A 298 -15.65 14.13 -16.63
C ALA A 298 -14.47 14.78 -15.88
N LEU A 299 -13.23 14.53 -16.32
CA LEU A 299 -11.99 15.08 -15.75
C LEU A 299 -11.48 16.32 -16.50
N ILE A 300 -12.03 16.63 -17.69
CA ILE A 300 -11.64 17.78 -18.51
C ILE A 300 -12.56 18.98 -18.19
N ARG A 301 -12.00 20.20 -18.21
CA ARG A 301 -12.77 21.43 -17.97
C ARG A 301 -13.89 21.61 -19.01
N PRO A 302 -15.12 22.03 -18.62
CA PRO A 302 -16.27 22.15 -19.51
C PRO A 302 -15.99 22.91 -20.83
N GLY A 303 -15.28 24.04 -20.76
CA GLY A 303 -14.99 24.88 -21.94
C GLY A 303 -14.13 24.21 -23.02
N ARG A 304 -13.38 23.15 -22.70
CA ARG A 304 -12.54 22.43 -23.68
C ARG A 304 -13.24 21.26 -24.36
N ARG A 305 -14.38 20.80 -23.80
CA ARG A 305 -15.03 19.55 -24.22
C ARG A 305 -15.65 19.64 -25.61
N GLY A 306 -16.19 20.81 -26.00
CA GLY A 306 -16.78 21.03 -27.32
C GLY A 306 -15.75 20.90 -28.45
N PRO A 307 -14.69 21.73 -28.49
CA PRO A 307 -13.65 21.64 -29.51
C PRO A 307 -12.97 20.26 -29.56
N LEU A 308 -12.71 19.63 -28.41
CA LEU A 308 -12.13 18.29 -28.36
C LEU A 308 -13.07 17.21 -28.90
N PHE A 309 -14.39 17.34 -28.67
CA PHE A 309 -15.37 16.43 -29.24
C PHE A 309 -15.40 16.55 -30.76
N ASP A 310 -15.42 17.77 -31.29
CA ASP A 310 -15.43 18.03 -32.72
C ASP A 310 -14.18 17.48 -33.41
N ALA A 311 -13.00 17.70 -32.83
CA ALA A 311 -11.73 17.14 -33.33
C ALA A 311 -11.67 15.60 -33.27
N ILE A 312 -12.37 14.97 -32.32
CA ILE A 312 -12.47 13.50 -32.27
C ILE A 312 -13.39 12.97 -33.37
N VAL A 313 -14.52 13.64 -33.61
CA VAL A 313 -15.44 13.31 -34.70
C VAL A 313 -14.74 13.44 -36.05
N GLU A 314 -13.97 14.51 -36.26
CA GLU A 314 -13.15 14.71 -37.46
C GLU A 314 -12.09 13.62 -37.62
N ARG A 315 -11.31 13.33 -36.56
CA ARG A 315 -10.30 12.26 -36.56
C ARG A 315 -10.89 10.88 -36.86
N ARG A 316 -12.16 10.65 -36.49
CA ARG A 316 -12.89 9.41 -36.77
C ARG A 316 -13.44 9.35 -38.19
N GLY A 317 -13.42 10.44 -38.94
CA GLY A 317 -14.03 10.55 -40.27
C GLY A 317 -15.56 10.64 -40.24
N GLY A 318 -16.18 10.97 -39.09
CA GLY A 318 -17.63 11.05 -38.98
C GLY A 318 -18.17 10.96 -37.54
N PRO A 319 -19.49 11.17 -37.35
CA PRO A 319 -20.14 11.13 -36.04
C PRO A 319 -20.08 9.75 -35.39
N PHE A 320 -20.32 9.70 -34.08
CA PHE A 320 -20.40 8.43 -33.36
C PHE A 320 -21.59 7.60 -33.89
N PRO A 321 -21.40 6.30 -34.18
CA PRO A 321 -22.48 5.47 -34.71
C PRO A 321 -23.53 5.20 -33.62
N GLY A 322 -24.80 5.23 -34.02
CA GLY A 322 -25.95 5.06 -33.14
C GLY A 322 -25.85 5.83 -31.83
N LEU A 323 -26.03 5.12 -30.72
CA LEU A 323 -26.05 5.67 -29.36
C LEU A 323 -24.67 5.73 -28.68
N GLN A 324 -23.55 5.52 -29.39
CA GLN A 324 -22.23 5.45 -28.74
C GLN A 324 -21.84 6.73 -27.98
N ALA A 325 -22.28 7.90 -28.43
CA ALA A 325 -22.02 9.18 -27.76
C ALA A 325 -23.04 9.51 -26.65
N PHE A 326 -24.03 8.66 -26.36
CA PHE A 326 -25.05 8.91 -25.36
C PHE A 326 -24.47 9.25 -23.96
N PRO A 327 -23.40 8.58 -23.46
CA PRO A 327 -22.77 8.95 -22.19
C PRO A 327 -22.11 10.34 -22.17
N LEU A 328 -21.91 10.98 -23.33
CA LEU A 328 -21.26 12.29 -23.45
C LEU A 328 -22.24 13.46 -23.31
N LEU A 329 -23.53 13.25 -23.55
CA LEU A 329 -24.52 14.34 -23.58
C LEU A 329 -24.55 15.19 -22.29
N PRO A 330 -24.44 14.61 -21.06
CA PRO A 330 -24.39 15.42 -19.83
C PRO A 330 -23.09 16.25 -19.68
N LEU A 331 -22.05 15.94 -20.44
CA LEU A 331 -20.72 16.54 -20.33
C LEU A 331 -20.44 17.60 -21.39
N LEU A 332 -21.20 17.59 -22.50
CA LEU A 332 -21.04 18.49 -23.64
C LEU A 332 -21.72 19.86 -23.40
N PRO A 333 -21.30 20.92 -24.12
CA PRO A 333 -22.04 22.18 -24.15
C PRO A 333 -23.50 21.97 -24.58
N PRO A 334 -24.48 22.73 -24.03
CA PRO A 334 -25.91 22.48 -24.26
C PRO A 334 -26.31 22.39 -25.75
N ALA A 335 -25.82 23.30 -26.58
CA ALA A 335 -26.11 23.28 -28.02
C ALA A 335 -25.58 22.02 -28.73
N ARG A 336 -24.36 21.57 -28.36
CA ARG A 336 -23.75 20.36 -28.92
C ARG A 336 -24.44 19.09 -28.42
N ALA A 337 -24.81 19.05 -27.13
CA ALA A 337 -25.59 17.96 -26.56
C ALA A 337 -26.97 17.83 -27.23
N ALA A 338 -27.65 18.95 -27.49
CA ALA A 338 -28.94 18.96 -28.19
C ALA A 338 -28.82 18.47 -29.64
N ALA A 339 -27.80 18.93 -30.38
CA ALA A 339 -27.55 18.46 -31.75
C ALA A 339 -27.31 16.94 -31.81
N GLU A 340 -26.49 16.42 -30.91
CA GLU A 340 -26.20 14.99 -30.84
C GLU A 340 -27.41 14.17 -30.34
N ALA A 341 -28.21 14.72 -29.42
CA ALA A 341 -29.45 14.09 -28.97
C ALA A 341 -30.49 13.99 -30.10
N ARG A 342 -30.66 15.05 -30.92
CA ARG A 342 -31.53 15.01 -32.11
C ARG A 342 -31.05 13.96 -33.10
N ARG A 343 -29.75 13.95 -33.44
CA ARG A 343 -29.15 12.93 -34.31
C ARG A 343 -29.41 11.51 -33.81
N MET A 344 -29.28 11.28 -32.51
CA MET A 344 -29.55 9.99 -31.89
C MET A 344 -31.04 9.62 -31.88
N LEU A 345 -31.93 10.60 -31.73
CA LEU A 345 -33.39 10.40 -31.83
C LEU A 345 -33.78 10.05 -33.26
N ASP A 346 -33.25 10.75 -34.26
CA ASP A 346 -33.48 10.50 -35.68
C ASP A 346 -32.97 9.10 -36.07
N TRP A 347 -31.74 8.76 -35.66
CA TRP A 347 -31.20 7.42 -35.84
C TRP A 347 -32.06 6.37 -35.14
N HIS A 348 -32.40 6.58 -33.86
CA HIS A 348 -33.24 5.64 -33.13
C HIS A 348 -34.60 5.45 -33.82
N GLY A 349 -35.20 6.50 -34.39
CA GLY A 349 -36.42 6.43 -35.18
C GLY A 349 -36.26 5.66 -36.50
N SER A 350 -35.12 5.80 -37.18
CA SER A 350 -34.87 5.13 -38.45
C SER A 350 -34.58 3.63 -38.32
N VAL A 351 -33.97 3.18 -37.22
CA VAL A 351 -33.66 1.74 -36.99
C VAL A 351 -34.71 1.02 -36.14
N TRP A 352 -35.72 1.73 -35.64
CA TRP A 352 -36.74 1.17 -34.73
C TRP A 352 -37.54 0.01 -35.32
N HIS A 353 -37.60 -0.11 -36.66
CA HIS A 353 -38.37 -1.14 -37.37
C HIS A 353 -37.55 -2.39 -37.72
N SER A 354 -36.22 -2.36 -37.52
CA SER A 354 -35.30 -3.44 -37.90
C SER A 354 -35.07 -4.40 -36.72
N ALA A 355 -35.98 -5.36 -36.56
CA ALA A 355 -35.89 -6.51 -35.66
C ALA A 355 -35.74 -6.24 -34.14
N ARG A 356 -36.63 -6.86 -33.36
CA ARG A 356 -36.73 -6.88 -31.88
C ARG A 356 -35.53 -7.53 -31.15
N LEU A 357 -34.29 -7.31 -31.59
CA LEU A 357 -33.08 -7.87 -30.98
C LEU A 357 -32.11 -6.76 -30.54
N ARG A 358 -32.03 -6.56 -29.22
CA ARG A 358 -30.98 -5.90 -28.43
C ARG A 358 -30.91 -4.36 -28.38
N LEU A 359 -32.03 -3.64 -28.57
CA LEU A 359 -32.21 -2.24 -28.12
C LEU A 359 -33.27 -2.20 -27.00
N ASP A 360 -32.99 -2.85 -25.87
CA ASP A 360 -33.99 -3.24 -24.85
C ASP A 360 -34.37 -2.14 -23.82
N ASP A 361 -34.00 -0.87 -24.03
CA ASP A 361 -34.35 0.21 -23.09
C ASP A 361 -35.40 1.18 -23.68
N PRO A 362 -36.71 1.00 -23.36
CA PRO A 362 -37.79 1.84 -23.86
C PRO A 362 -37.73 3.29 -23.35
N ASP A 363 -36.80 3.60 -22.43
CA ASP A 363 -36.62 4.94 -21.88
C ASP A 363 -35.53 5.75 -22.62
N ILE A 364 -34.82 5.16 -23.60
CA ILE A 364 -33.80 5.87 -24.39
C ILE A 364 -34.34 7.15 -25.03
N PRO A 365 -35.49 7.15 -25.74
CA PRO A 365 -36.03 8.37 -26.32
C PRO A 365 -36.27 9.46 -25.28
N LEU A 366 -36.74 9.07 -24.08
CA LEU A 366 -36.99 10.00 -22.99
C LEU A 366 -35.70 10.59 -22.42
N LYS A 367 -34.65 9.76 -22.26
CA LYS A 367 -33.32 10.21 -21.81
C LYS A 367 -32.65 11.14 -22.82
N LEU A 368 -32.79 10.86 -24.13
CA LEU A 368 -32.30 11.74 -25.20
C LEU A 368 -33.06 13.06 -25.23
N THR A 369 -34.40 13.01 -25.15
CA THR A 369 -35.28 14.19 -25.11
C THR A 369 -34.89 15.15 -23.99
N ALA A 370 -34.43 14.63 -22.85
CA ALA A 370 -33.98 15.47 -21.74
C ALA A 370 -32.83 16.42 -22.12
N HIS A 371 -32.00 16.10 -23.11
CA HIS A 371 -30.90 16.95 -23.55
C HIS A 371 -31.27 17.99 -24.63
N LEU A 372 -32.54 18.02 -25.07
CA LEU A 372 -33.06 19.06 -25.98
C LEU A 372 -33.32 20.38 -25.23
N PRO A 373 -33.52 21.50 -25.95
CA PRO A 373 -34.01 22.75 -25.36
C PRO A 373 -35.28 22.51 -24.52
N TYR A 374 -35.41 23.20 -23.38
CA TYR A 374 -36.48 22.93 -22.42
C TYR A 374 -37.89 23.04 -23.03
N ALA A 375 -38.10 23.98 -23.96
CA ALA A 375 -39.37 24.12 -24.67
C ALA A 375 -39.78 22.85 -25.46
N GLU A 376 -38.81 22.12 -26.01
CA GLU A 376 -39.03 20.85 -26.72
C GLU A 376 -39.15 19.68 -25.74
N ALA A 377 -38.36 19.68 -24.67
CA ALA A 377 -38.26 18.55 -23.73
C ALA A 377 -39.38 18.51 -22.68
N ALA A 378 -39.90 19.66 -22.25
CA ALA A 378 -40.74 19.75 -21.06
C ALA A 378 -42.07 19.02 -21.19
N GLY A 379 -42.71 19.03 -22.37
CA GLY A 379 -43.98 18.34 -22.61
C GLY A 379 -43.87 16.83 -22.41
N PRO A 380 -43.06 16.12 -23.23
CA PRO A 380 -42.89 14.67 -23.12
C PRO A 380 -42.36 14.20 -21.75
N LEU A 381 -41.42 14.97 -21.16
CA LEU A 381 -40.91 14.66 -19.83
C LEU A 381 -41.95 14.83 -18.73
N ARG A 382 -42.78 15.88 -18.79
CA ARG A 382 -43.86 16.11 -17.83
C ARG A 382 -44.92 15.03 -17.95
N GLU A 383 -45.33 14.67 -19.15
CA GLU A 383 -46.27 13.58 -19.38
C GLU A 383 -45.77 12.28 -18.71
N ALA A 384 -44.54 11.85 -19.02
CA ALA A 384 -43.94 10.66 -18.43
C ALA A 384 -43.66 10.78 -16.91
N ALA A 385 -43.47 11.99 -16.38
CA ALA A 385 -43.26 12.23 -14.94
C ALA A 385 -44.57 12.19 -14.12
N LEU A 386 -45.71 12.27 -14.79
CA LEU A 386 -47.04 12.26 -14.19
C LEU A 386 -47.81 10.96 -14.45
N THR A 387 -47.57 10.30 -15.59
CA THR A 387 -48.29 9.09 -16.03
C THR A 387 -47.32 7.90 -16.16
N GLY A 388 -47.86 6.70 -16.42
CA GLY A 388 -47.06 5.49 -16.66
C GLY A 388 -46.62 4.72 -15.40
N ASP A 389 -45.82 3.67 -15.63
CA ASP A 389 -45.33 2.79 -14.57
C ASP A 389 -44.41 3.53 -13.58
N PRO A 390 -44.34 3.08 -12.31
CA PRO A 390 -43.54 3.76 -11.28
C PRO A 390 -42.08 4.00 -11.67
N LYS A 391 -41.43 3.05 -12.35
CA LYS A 391 -39.99 3.12 -12.66
C LYS A 391 -39.72 4.19 -13.72
N ARG A 392 -40.49 4.19 -14.81
CA ARG A 392 -40.41 5.22 -15.86
C ARG A 392 -40.76 6.60 -15.31
N ARG A 393 -41.77 6.68 -14.43
CA ARG A 393 -42.16 7.92 -13.74
C ARG A 393 -41.04 8.50 -12.87
N GLY A 394 -40.36 7.65 -12.09
CA GLY A 394 -39.23 8.06 -11.27
C GLY A 394 -38.06 8.61 -12.09
N LEU A 395 -37.70 7.94 -13.18
CA LEU A 395 -36.70 8.41 -14.13
C LEU A 395 -37.10 9.76 -14.76
N ALA A 396 -38.31 9.87 -15.28
CA ALA A 396 -38.83 11.05 -15.94
C ALA A 396 -38.79 12.29 -15.04
N ARG A 397 -39.11 12.14 -13.74
CA ARG A 397 -39.01 13.22 -12.75
C ARG A 397 -37.58 13.73 -12.60
N GLY A 398 -36.60 12.83 -12.50
CA GLY A 398 -35.19 13.21 -12.44
C GLY A 398 -34.72 13.92 -13.70
N LEU A 399 -35.15 13.43 -14.88
CA LEU A 399 -34.86 14.05 -16.16
C LEU A 399 -35.49 15.44 -16.31
N LEU A 400 -36.73 15.63 -15.85
CA LEU A 400 -37.45 16.91 -15.88
C LEU A 400 -36.79 17.94 -14.97
N VAL A 401 -36.40 17.56 -13.74
CA VAL A 401 -35.63 18.42 -12.84
C VAL A 401 -34.29 18.81 -13.48
N GLY A 402 -33.58 17.84 -14.07
CA GLY A 402 -32.32 18.11 -14.77
C GLY A 402 -32.49 19.03 -15.98
N ALA A 403 -33.58 18.89 -16.75
CA ALA A 403 -33.89 19.75 -17.90
C ALA A 403 -34.23 21.18 -17.46
N ALA A 404 -35.04 21.33 -16.41
CA ALA A 404 -35.34 22.63 -15.83
C ALA A 404 -34.07 23.31 -15.30
N ALA A 405 -33.20 22.57 -14.58
CA ALA A 405 -31.95 23.10 -14.05
C ALA A 405 -30.98 23.57 -15.15
N ARG A 406 -30.98 22.93 -16.33
CA ARG A 406 -30.14 23.34 -17.48
C ARG A 406 -30.53 24.69 -18.08
N THR A 407 -31.74 25.19 -17.83
CA THR A 407 -32.17 26.53 -18.29
C THR A 407 -31.43 27.66 -17.58
N GLY A 408 -30.94 27.42 -16.37
CA GLY A 408 -30.40 28.47 -15.49
C GLY A 408 -31.49 29.39 -14.88
N ASP A 409 -32.77 29.11 -15.09
CA ASP A 409 -33.89 29.89 -14.57
C ASP A 409 -34.50 29.25 -13.30
N GLY A 410 -34.36 29.93 -12.17
CA GLY A 410 -34.89 29.49 -10.88
C GLY A 410 -36.43 29.43 -10.83
N THR A 411 -37.14 30.22 -11.66
CA THR A 411 -38.60 30.23 -11.70
C THR A 411 -39.16 28.99 -12.38
N VAL A 412 -38.53 28.55 -13.49
CA VAL A 412 -38.86 27.31 -14.19
C VAL A 412 -38.62 26.11 -13.29
N LEU A 413 -37.48 26.08 -12.59
CA LEU A 413 -37.18 25.04 -11.62
C LEU A 413 -38.22 25.00 -10.49
N LEU A 414 -38.54 26.15 -9.88
CA LEU A 414 -39.52 26.25 -8.80
C LEU A 414 -40.89 25.69 -9.21
N GLY A 415 -41.36 26.01 -10.43
CA GLY A 415 -42.61 25.47 -10.97
C GLY A 415 -42.60 23.94 -11.04
N VAL A 416 -41.53 23.36 -11.58
CA VAL A 416 -41.35 21.89 -11.65
C VAL A 416 -41.27 21.27 -10.25
N VAL A 417 -40.50 21.87 -9.32
CA VAL A 417 -40.34 21.31 -7.98
C VAL A 417 -41.65 21.34 -7.19
N ARG A 418 -42.44 22.42 -7.29
CA ARG A 418 -43.78 22.50 -6.67
C ARG A 418 -44.68 21.36 -7.15
N GLU A 419 -44.78 21.19 -8.46
CA GLU A 419 -45.61 20.16 -9.08
C GLU A 419 -45.19 18.74 -8.64
N LEU A 420 -43.88 18.46 -8.64
CA LEU A 420 -43.36 17.13 -8.32
C LEU A 420 -43.35 16.84 -6.82
N ALA A 421 -43.01 17.81 -5.96
CA ALA A 421 -42.94 17.61 -4.52
C ALA A 421 -44.32 17.25 -3.94
N ASP A 422 -45.37 17.92 -4.39
CA ASP A 422 -46.75 17.65 -3.97
C ASP A 422 -47.19 16.21 -4.26
N ARG A 423 -46.83 15.70 -5.43
CA ARG A 423 -47.12 14.32 -5.85
C ARG A 423 -46.24 13.31 -5.13
N ALA A 424 -44.94 13.60 -5.02
CA ALA A 424 -43.94 12.71 -4.46
C ALA A 424 -44.19 12.40 -2.97
N ARG A 425 -44.84 13.30 -2.23
CA ARG A 425 -45.26 13.05 -0.84
C ARG A 425 -46.07 11.75 -0.66
N ARG A 426 -46.83 11.33 -1.67
CA ARG A 426 -47.71 10.14 -1.63
C ARG A 426 -47.12 8.92 -2.36
N GLU A 427 -45.88 9.02 -2.83
CA GLU A 427 -45.22 7.98 -3.63
C GLU A 427 -44.35 7.07 -2.76
N ARG A 428 -44.02 5.87 -3.25
CA ARG A 428 -43.16 4.90 -2.56
C ARG A 428 -41.72 5.40 -2.45
N ASP A 429 -40.99 4.93 -1.43
CA ASP A 429 -39.61 5.33 -1.11
C ASP A 429 -38.64 5.45 -2.29
N PRO A 430 -38.54 4.50 -3.25
CA PRO A 430 -37.61 4.63 -4.36
C PRO A 430 -37.85 5.87 -5.25
N LEU A 431 -39.11 6.31 -5.36
CA LEU A 431 -39.48 7.47 -6.17
C LEU A 431 -39.23 8.78 -5.42
N ARG A 432 -39.47 8.80 -4.09
CA ARG A 432 -39.08 9.93 -3.24
C ARG A 432 -37.58 10.12 -3.26
N ARG A 433 -36.82 9.02 -3.11
CA ARG A 433 -35.36 9.02 -3.19
C ARG A 433 -34.86 9.58 -4.52
N ALA A 434 -35.37 9.08 -5.64
CA ALA A 434 -34.94 9.53 -6.97
C ALA A 434 -35.17 11.04 -7.18
N LEU A 435 -36.29 11.59 -6.68
CA LEU A 435 -36.54 13.02 -6.73
C LEU A 435 -35.56 13.81 -5.85
N ILE A 436 -35.33 13.37 -4.60
CA ILE A 436 -34.38 14.02 -3.69
C ILE A 436 -32.95 13.98 -4.25
N GLU A 437 -32.51 12.86 -4.82
CA GLU A 437 -31.21 12.72 -5.48
C GLU A 437 -31.09 13.65 -6.70
N ALA A 438 -32.16 13.80 -7.48
CA ALA A 438 -32.19 14.76 -8.59
C ALA A 438 -32.05 16.21 -8.11
N LEU A 439 -32.78 16.60 -7.05
CA LEU A 439 -32.67 17.92 -6.43
C LEU A 439 -31.27 18.16 -5.85
N ALA A 440 -30.66 17.12 -5.26
CA ALA A 440 -29.28 17.14 -4.77
C ALA A 440 -28.23 17.25 -5.90
N SER A 441 -28.62 17.16 -7.17
CA SER A 441 -27.73 17.40 -8.33
C SER A 441 -27.90 18.79 -8.95
N VAL A 442 -28.93 19.56 -8.57
CA VAL A 442 -29.22 20.89 -9.12
C VAL A 442 -28.07 21.87 -8.79
N PRO A 443 -27.65 22.75 -9.72
CA PRO A 443 -26.68 23.80 -9.45
C PRO A 443 -27.09 24.68 -8.27
N VAL A 444 -26.16 24.95 -7.36
CA VAL A 444 -26.39 25.75 -6.14
C VAL A 444 -27.06 27.09 -6.43
N ALA A 445 -26.67 27.77 -7.52
CA ALA A 445 -27.21 29.07 -7.88
C ALA A 445 -28.74 29.08 -8.11
N LEU A 446 -29.35 27.91 -8.32
CA LEU A 446 -30.80 27.76 -8.51
C LEU A 446 -31.53 27.36 -7.21
N LEU A 447 -30.80 27.05 -6.14
CA LEU A 447 -31.36 26.69 -4.84
C LEU A 447 -31.74 27.94 -4.03
N GLY A 448 -32.78 28.65 -4.45
CA GLY A 448 -33.28 29.85 -3.77
C GLY A 448 -34.30 29.56 -2.65
N GLY A 449 -34.49 30.52 -1.75
CA GLY A 449 -35.40 30.40 -0.59
C GLY A 449 -36.85 30.05 -0.93
N ALA A 450 -37.33 30.39 -2.13
CA ALA A 450 -38.68 30.04 -2.59
C ALA A 450 -38.94 28.52 -2.68
N LEU A 451 -37.88 27.71 -2.71
CA LEU A 451 -37.96 26.25 -2.70
C LEU A 451 -38.21 25.66 -1.30
N ALA A 452 -38.06 26.44 -0.22
CA ALA A 452 -38.18 25.94 1.16
C ALA A 452 -39.51 25.24 1.42
N GLY A 453 -40.63 25.83 1.01
CA GLY A 453 -41.97 25.25 1.21
C GLY A 453 -42.15 23.89 0.53
N PRO A 454 -41.93 23.77 -0.79
CA PRO A 454 -42.00 22.49 -1.49
C PRO A 454 -41.05 21.43 -0.93
N LEU A 455 -39.83 21.82 -0.57
CA LEU A 455 -38.83 20.92 0.02
C LEU A 455 -39.23 20.46 1.42
N ASP A 456 -39.90 21.30 2.22
CA ASP A 456 -40.35 20.95 3.56
C ASP A 456 -41.38 19.81 3.53
N GLY A 457 -42.34 19.90 2.60
CA GLY A 457 -43.31 18.82 2.39
C GLY A 457 -42.64 17.49 1.99
N LEU A 458 -41.62 17.55 1.14
CA LEU A 458 -40.87 16.37 0.72
C LEU A 458 -40.00 15.80 1.86
N ALA A 459 -39.38 16.66 2.67
CA ALA A 459 -38.60 16.28 3.85
C ALA A 459 -39.49 15.59 4.89
N ALA A 460 -40.68 16.13 5.17
CA ALA A 460 -41.69 15.51 6.04
C ALA A 460 -42.00 14.09 5.59
N ALA A 461 -42.38 13.92 4.31
CA ALA A 461 -42.70 12.61 3.75
C ALA A 461 -41.50 11.65 3.78
N ALA A 462 -40.28 12.14 3.53
CA ALA A 462 -39.08 11.32 3.57
C ALA A 462 -38.72 10.85 4.99
N VAL A 463 -39.05 11.61 6.03
CA VAL A 463 -38.73 11.25 7.42
C VAL A 463 -39.86 10.46 8.10
N GLU A 464 -41.11 10.88 7.90
CA GLU A 464 -42.26 10.35 8.65
C GLU A 464 -42.76 9.00 8.09
N SER A 465 -42.60 8.78 6.79
CA SER A 465 -43.11 7.57 6.12
C SER A 465 -42.38 6.31 6.59
N ARG A 466 -43.15 5.26 6.90
CA ARG A 466 -42.63 3.97 7.37
C ARG A 466 -41.77 3.24 6.34
N ASP A 467 -42.01 3.43 5.05
CA ASP A 467 -41.26 2.80 3.97
C ASP A 467 -39.92 3.51 3.67
N SER A 468 -39.59 4.60 4.37
CA SER A 468 -38.38 5.39 4.10
C SER A 468 -37.09 4.63 4.40
N SER A 469 -36.26 4.46 3.37
CA SER A 469 -34.98 3.75 3.49
C SER A 469 -33.86 4.64 4.05
N LYS A 470 -32.77 4.00 4.52
CA LYS A 470 -31.52 4.71 4.90
C LYS A 470 -30.97 5.55 3.74
N ALA A 471 -31.11 5.07 2.51
CA ALA A 471 -30.63 5.76 1.31
C ALA A 471 -31.41 7.07 1.06
N THR A 472 -32.73 7.08 1.26
CA THR A 472 -33.56 8.29 1.16
C THR A 472 -33.20 9.33 2.20
N ARG A 473 -32.96 8.91 3.45
CA ARG A 473 -32.52 9.81 4.53
C ARG A 473 -31.15 10.42 4.25
N ARG A 474 -30.21 9.61 3.75
CA ARG A 474 -28.89 10.10 3.30
C ARG A 474 -29.03 11.10 2.14
N ALA A 475 -29.87 10.81 1.15
CA ALA A 475 -30.11 11.74 0.04
C ALA A 475 -30.69 13.08 0.54
N LEU A 476 -31.62 13.03 1.49
CA LEU A 476 -32.19 14.24 2.11
C LEU A 476 -31.14 15.02 2.90
N ARG A 477 -30.31 14.33 3.70
CA ARG A 477 -29.19 14.93 4.43
C ARG A 477 -28.20 15.59 3.48
N ASN A 478 -27.81 14.93 2.39
CA ASN A 478 -26.92 15.51 1.39
C ASN A 478 -27.50 16.77 0.74
N LEU A 479 -28.83 16.84 0.54
CA LEU A 479 -29.48 18.06 0.05
C LEU A 479 -29.45 19.18 1.10
N ALA A 480 -29.70 18.85 2.37
CA ALA A 480 -29.58 19.80 3.48
C ALA A 480 -28.14 20.30 3.66
N ASP A 481 -27.14 19.43 3.54
CA ASP A 481 -25.70 19.77 3.59
C ASP A 481 -25.36 20.81 2.52
N ARG A 482 -25.79 20.56 1.27
CA ARG A 482 -25.57 21.50 0.16
C ARG A 482 -26.24 22.85 0.42
N ALA A 483 -27.43 22.84 1.01
CA ALA A 483 -28.14 24.07 1.39
C ALA A 483 -27.40 24.83 2.49
N LEU A 484 -26.93 24.15 3.55
CA LEU A 484 -26.14 24.74 4.63
C LEU A 484 -24.86 25.40 4.11
N ALA A 485 -24.12 24.68 3.27
CA ALA A 485 -22.84 25.12 2.74
C ALA A 485 -22.97 26.28 1.74
N HIS A 486 -24.03 26.30 0.93
CA HIS A 486 -24.05 27.14 -0.26
C HIS A 486 -25.36 27.91 -0.57
N ALA A 487 -26.45 27.71 0.18
CA ALA A 487 -27.72 28.40 -0.03
C ALA A 487 -28.24 29.04 1.28
N PRO A 488 -27.79 30.26 1.64
CA PRO A 488 -28.14 30.92 2.90
C PRO A 488 -29.65 30.96 3.19
N ASP A 489 -30.48 31.24 2.18
CA ASP A 489 -31.94 31.36 2.32
C ASP A 489 -32.64 30.03 2.64
N LEU A 490 -31.97 28.89 2.40
CA LEU A 490 -32.49 27.55 2.69
C LEU A 490 -31.94 26.96 3.99
N ARG A 491 -31.08 27.68 4.72
CA ARG A 491 -30.52 27.20 6.00
C ARG A 491 -31.59 26.88 7.05
N PRO A 492 -32.63 27.70 7.28
CA PRO A 492 -33.67 27.37 8.25
C PRO A 492 -34.36 26.03 7.92
N TRP A 493 -34.65 25.78 6.64
CA TRP A 493 -35.18 24.50 6.18
C TRP A 493 -34.19 23.35 6.45
N ALA A 494 -32.92 23.54 6.12
CA ALA A 494 -31.89 22.52 6.33
C ALA A 494 -31.70 22.17 7.81
N TYR A 495 -31.73 23.15 8.73
CA TYR A 495 -31.72 22.88 10.17
C TYR A 495 -32.95 22.08 10.61
N GLY A 496 -34.13 22.42 10.06
CA GLY A 496 -35.35 21.65 10.30
C GLY A 496 -35.26 20.19 9.83
N VAL A 497 -34.53 19.92 8.75
CA VAL A 497 -34.25 18.54 8.29
C VAL A 497 -33.45 17.77 9.35
N TYR A 498 -32.42 18.39 9.94
CA TYR A 498 -31.63 17.75 11.00
C TYR A 498 -32.45 17.46 12.26
N ASP A 499 -33.29 18.39 12.74
CA ASP A 499 -34.18 18.11 13.87
C ASP A 499 -35.10 16.92 13.57
N ARG A 500 -35.75 16.91 12.40
CA ARG A 500 -36.65 15.79 12.02
C ARG A 500 -35.91 14.46 11.95
N LEU A 501 -34.73 14.43 11.32
CA LEU A 501 -33.93 13.22 11.20
C LEU A 501 -33.52 12.69 12.57
N VAL A 502 -32.98 13.54 13.45
CA VAL A 502 -32.58 13.16 14.80
C VAL A 502 -33.79 12.72 15.62
N ALA A 503 -34.90 13.45 15.56
CA ALA A 503 -36.12 13.16 16.30
C ALA A 503 -36.75 11.82 15.94
N ARG A 504 -36.76 11.47 14.65
CA ARG A 504 -37.46 10.27 14.15
C ARG A 504 -36.57 9.05 14.05
N CYS A 505 -35.30 9.24 13.70
CA CYS A 505 -34.41 8.13 13.36
C CYS A 505 -33.33 7.88 14.40
N GLY A 506 -32.95 8.90 15.17
CA GLY A 506 -31.88 8.82 16.16
C GLY A 506 -30.61 9.56 15.74
N THR A 507 -29.60 9.50 16.60
CA THR A 507 -28.35 10.26 16.47
C THR A 507 -27.44 9.72 15.37
N GLU A 508 -27.66 8.49 14.91
CA GLU A 508 -26.86 7.87 13.84
C GLU A 508 -27.02 8.58 12.49
N GLN A 509 -28.02 9.47 12.35
CA GLN A 509 -28.14 10.35 11.18
C GLN A 509 -27.06 11.44 11.14
N LEU A 510 -26.41 11.74 12.26
CA LEU A 510 -25.24 12.62 12.36
C LEU A 510 -23.92 11.89 12.09
N ARG A 511 -23.97 10.55 12.07
CA ARG A 511 -22.80 9.67 11.90
C ARG A 511 -22.70 9.18 10.45
N ASP A 512 -21.62 9.55 9.76
CA ASP A 512 -21.16 8.89 8.53
C ASP A 512 -19.63 9.02 8.47
N ASP A 513 -18.91 7.96 8.10
CA ASP A 513 -17.43 7.93 8.16
C ASP A 513 -16.76 9.01 7.28
N ASP A 514 -17.51 9.53 6.29
CA ASP A 514 -17.08 10.58 5.36
C ASP A 514 -17.89 11.90 5.51
N HIS A 515 -18.67 12.07 6.59
CA HIS A 515 -19.50 13.27 6.83
C HIS A 515 -19.14 13.95 8.16
N TYR A 516 -18.80 15.24 8.08
CA TYR A 516 -18.51 16.08 9.24
C TYR A 516 -19.19 17.43 9.09
N LEU A 517 -20.02 17.80 10.07
CA LEU A 517 -20.76 19.06 10.10
C LEU A 517 -19.82 20.28 10.11
N ASP A 518 -18.61 20.18 10.64
CA ASP A 518 -17.62 21.27 10.60
C ASP A 518 -17.12 21.58 9.18
N LEU A 519 -17.22 20.65 8.24
CA LEU A 519 -16.89 20.85 6.82
C LEU A 519 -18.07 21.41 6.02
N VAL A 520 -19.30 21.22 6.51
CA VAL A 520 -20.53 21.64 5.86
C VAL A 520 -21.00 23.01 6.36
N LEU A 521 -20.95 23.24 7.68
CA LEU A 521 -21.46 24.44 8.30
C LEU A 521 -20.49 25.63 8.12
N PRO A 522 -20.98 26.79 7.68
CA PRO A 522 -20.26 28.05 7.83
C PRO A 522 -19.86 28.27 9.30
N ARG A 523 -18.76 28.98 9.54
CA ARG A 523 -18.32 29.27 10.91
C ARG A 523 -19.37 30.12 11.65
N GLY A 524 -19.69 29.73 12.88
CA GLY A 524 -20.71 30.37 13.72
C GLY A 524 -22.07 29.69 13.63
N ALA A 525 -22.38 29.07 12.49
CA ALA A 525 -23.68 28.44 12.19
C ALA A 525 -23.95 27.16 13.01
N GLU A 526 -22.93 26.66 13.72
CA GLU A 526 -23.08 25.62 14.73
C GLU A 526 -23.98 26.02 15.91
N HIS A 527 -24.08 27.32 16.22
CA HIS A 527 -24.98 27.81 17.28
C HIS A 527 -26.44 27.74 16.84
N ASP A 528 -26.73 28.07 15.57
CA ASP A 528 -28.09 27.98 15.01
C ASP A 528 -28.56 26.52 14.97
N LEU A 529 -27.69 25.58 14.59
CA LEU A 529 -27.99 24.15 14.65
C LEU A 529 -28.23 23.69 16.10
N LEU A 530 -27.41 24.17 17.05
CA LEU A 530 -27.57 23.85 18.47
C LEU A 530 -28.89 24.40 19.01
N ASP A 531 -29.29 25.61 18.64
CA ASP A 531 -30.56 26.21 19.03
C ASP A 531 -31.75 25.35 18.59
N VAL A 532 -31.69 24.84 17.36
CA VAL A 532 -32.72 23.95 16.80
C VAL A 532 -32.75 22.59 17.50
N LEU A 533 -31.59 22.01 17.83
CA LEU A 533 -31.49 20.70 18.50
C LEU A 533 -31.59 20.77 20.03
N ARG A 534 -31.63 21.96 20.63
CA ARG A 534 -31.66 22.16 22.09
C ARG A 534 -32.79 21.38 22.79
N PRO A 535 -34.04 21.35 22.30
CA PRO A 535 -35.08 20.54 22.92
C PRO A 535 -34.72 19.05 22.99
N ARG A 536 -34.00 18.54 21.98
CA ARG A 536 -33.55 17.14 21.91
C ARG A 536 -32.42 16.86 22.89
N LEU A 537 -31.45 17.77 23.01
CA LEU A 537 -30.38 17.67 24.00
C LEU A 537 -30.94 17.66 25.42
N ARG A 538 -31.89 18.53 25.73
CA ARG A 538 -32.58 18.53 27.04
C ARG A 538 -33.27 17.20 27.34
N ALA A 539 -34.04 16.68 26.38
CA ALA A 539 -34.71 15.40 26.54
C ALA A 539 -33.72 14.22 26.68
N ALA A 540 -32.58 14.26 25.97
CA ALA A 540 -31.50 13.29 26.11
C ALA A 540 -30.84 13.37 27.51
N ARG A 541 -30.61 14.59 28.02
CA ARG A 541 -30.08 14.83 29.38
C ARG A 541 -31.01 14.26 30.46
N GLU A 542 -32.32 14.43 30.33
CA GLU A 542 -33.32 13.85 31.25
C GLU A 542 -33.25 12.31 31.27
N ARG A 543 -32.95 11.68 30.13
CA ARG A 543 -32.75 10.23 30.01
C ARG A 543 -31.33 9.77 30.35
N ARG A 544 -30.42 10.69 30.70
CA ARG A 544 -28.97 10.44 30.88
C ARG A 544 -28.31 9.77 29.66
N ASP A 545 -28.76 10.14 28.46
CA ASP A 545 -28.23 9.60 27.20
C ASP A 545 -27.27 10.62 26.54
N PRO A 546 -25.95 10.42 26.59
CA PRO A 546 -24.99 11.35 26.00
C PRO A 546 -24.82 11.19 24.48
N ALA A 547 -25.53 10.27 23.81
CA ALA A 547 -25.29 9.93 22.41
C ALA A 547 -25.36 11.15 21.47
N LEU A 548 -26.33 12.04 21.67
CA LEU A 548 -26.48 13.23 20.82
C LEU A 548 -25.32 14.21 21.01
N ALA A 549 -24.88 14.41 22.25
CA ALA A 549 -23.75 15.29 22.56
C ALA A 549 -22.43 14.73 21.99
N ILE A 550 -22.24 13.40 22.03
CA ILE A 550 -21.09 12.71 21.45
C ILE A 550 -21.04 12.90 19.94
N GLU A 551 -22.13 12.58 19.23
CA GLU A 551 -22.17 12.67 17.76
C GLU A 551 -22.01 14.12 17.26
N LEU A 552 -22.61 15.09 17.97
CA LEU A 552 -22.39 16.51 17.67
C LEU A 552 -20.93 16.92 17.90
N ALA A 553 -20.31 16.45 18.98
CA ALA A 553 -18.91 16.78 19.28
C ALA A 553 -17.94 16.21 18.24
N TRP A 554 -18.16 14.99 17.77
CA TRP A 554 -17.35 14.39 16.70
C TRP A 554 -17.59 15.07 15.35
N SER A 555 -18.84 15.36 15.00
CA SER A 555 -19.18 15.94 13.70
C SER A 555 -18.79 17.43 13.60
N LEU A 556 -18.81 18.19 14.71
CA LEU A 556 -18.39 19.60 14.77
C LEU A 556 -16.90 19.78 15.10
N ASP A 557 -16.19 18.72 15.47
CA ASP A 557 -14.78 18.70 15.86
C ASP A 557 -14.43 19.86 16.81
N ARG A 558 -13.39 20.65 16.50
CA ARG A 558 -12.89 21.74 17.36
C ARG A 558 -13.91 22.83 17.64
N ARG A 559 -14.99 22.94 16.85
CA ARG A 559 -16.05 23.94 17.06
C ARG A 559 -16.90 23.60 18.28
N ALA A 560 -17.08 22.31 18.59
CA ALA A 560 -17.83 21.87 19.76
C ALA A 560 -17.22 22.29 21.10
N PHE A 561 -15.90 22.58 21.14
CA PHE A 561 -15.19 22.92 22.39
C PHE A 561 -15.73 24.19 23.05
N ARG A 562 -16.38 25.08 22.28
CA ARG A 562 -16.96 26.35 22.75
C ARG A 562 -18.44 26.26 23.11
N LEU A 563 -19.09 25.13 22.82
CA LEU A 563 -20.53 24.93 23.05
C LEU A 563 -20.74 24.34 24.44
N ALA A 564 -20.95 25.22 25.44
CA ALA A 564 -21.05 24.83 26.86
C ALA A 564 -22.06 23.70 27.11
N GLU A 565 -23.25 23.77 26.50
CA GLU A 565 -24.30 22.75 26.67
C GLU A 565 -23.83 21.34 26.25
N ILE A 566 -23.11 21.22 25.12
CA ILE A 566 -22.51 19.96 24.69
C ILE A 566 -21.42 19.53 25.67
N GLN A 567 -20.57 20.45 26.13
CA GLN A 567 -19.47 20.13 27.04
C GLN A 567 -19.98 19.64 28.41
N ASP A 568 -21.09 20.17 28.90
CA ASP A 568 -21.72 19.76 30.15
C ASP A 568 -22.34 18.35 30.02
N ASP A 569 -23.02 18.08 28.90
CA ASP A 569 -23.60 16.75 28.61
C ASP A 569 -22.53 15.68 28.47
N LEU A 570 -21.43 16.00 27.79
CA LEU A 570 -20.29 15.08 27.68
C LEU A 570 -19.62 14.83 29.04
N ARG A 571 -19.48 15.85 29.89
CA ARG A 571 -18.93 15.68 31.24
C ARG A 571 -19.83 14.79 32.08
N ALA A 572 -21.15 15.01 32.05
CA ALA A 572 -22.11 14.18 32.76
C ALA A 572 -22.09 12.73 32.26
N GLY A 573 -22.05 12.51 30.93
CA GLY A 573 -21.93 11.18 30.34
C GLY A 573 -20.63 10.48 30.68
N ALA A 574 -19.52 11.21 30.78
CA ALA A 574 -18.23 10.64 31.20
C ALA A 574 -18.22 10.19 32.68
N LEU A 575 -19.08 10.77 33.52
CA LEU A 575 -19.25 10.40 34.94
C LEU A 575 -20.31 9.30 35.15
N ASP A 576 -21.16 9.02 34.15
CA ASP A 576 -22.16 7.94 34.23
C ASP A 576 -21.54 6.57 33.93
N ARG A 577 -20.98 5.95 34.97
CA ARG A 577 -20.27 4.66 34.86
C ARG A 577 -21.14 3.49 34.42
N ALA A 578 -22.44 3.52 34.65
CA ALA A 578 -23.33 2.45 34.24
C ALA A 578 -23.67 2.54 32.74
N GLY A 579 -23.40 3.69 32.11
CA GLY A 579 -23.66 3.92 30.69
C GLY A 579 -22.57 3.33 29.79
N ASP A 580 -23.00 2.59 28.77
CA ASP A 580 -22.11 2.03 27.72
C ASP A 580 -21.33 3.11 26.94
N LEU A 581 -21.74 4.37 27.04
CA LEU A 581 -21.17 5.51 26.30
C LEU A 581 -20.17 6.36 27.10
N ALA A 582 -19.88 6.01 28.36
CA ALA A 582 -18.98 6.81 29.21
C ALA A 582 -17.59 7.03 28.60
N GLY A 583 -17.04 6.00 27.93
CA GLY A 583 -15.75 6.09 27.24
C GLY A 583 -15.76 7.07 26.07
N ALA A 584 -16.79 7.01 25.23
CA ALA A 584 -16.95 7.91 24.09
C ALA A 584 -17.21 9.37 24.54
N ALA A 585 -18.00 9.55 25.61
CA ALA A 585 -18.23 10.86 26.22
C ALA A 585 -16.92 11.45 26.77
N ALA A 586 -16.12 10.67 27.49
CA ALA A 586 -14.82 11.08 27.98
C ALA A 586 -13.83 11.40 26.85
N GLU A 587 -13.84 10.62 25.76
CA GLU A 587 -13.03 10.89 24.57
C GLU A 587 -13.35 12.25 23.96
N ALA A 588 -14.64 12.50 23.70
CA ALA A 588 -15.12 13.75 23.13
C ALA A 588 -14.86 14.95 24.07
N TRP A 589 -15.02 14.78 25.38
CA TRP A 589 -14.78 15.86 26.34
C TRP A 589 -13.29 16.17 26.55
N LEU A 590 -12.42 15.16 26.50
CA LEU A 590 -10.96 15.33 26.58
C LEU A 590 -10.32 15.73 25.24
N ALA A 591 -11.11 15.89 24.18
CA ALA A 591 -10.61 16.22 22.85
C ALA A 591 -9.87 17.56 22.81
N ASP A 592 -10.31 18.58 23.57
CA ASP A 592 -9.64 19.90 23.66
C ASP A 592 -8.22 19.77 24.25
N PRO A 593 -7.15 19.91 23.44
CA PRO A 593 -5.78 19.72 23.92
C PRO A 593 -5.36 20.74 24.99
N ALA A 594 -5.98 21.93 25.02
CA ALA A 594 -5.63 23.00 25.95
C ALA A 594 -6.10 22.70 27.38
N ARG A 595 -7.33 22.19 27.53
CA ARG A 595 -7.95 21.87 28.83
C ARG A 595 -7.90 20.39 29.19
N ARG A 596 -7.39 19.52 28.31
CA ARG A 596 -7.35 18.06 28.49
C ARG A 596 -6.82 17.61 29.87
N ALA A 597 -5.73 18.21 30.32
CA ALA A 597 -5.10 17.83 31.59
C ALA A 597 -5.96 18.23 32.80
N ASP A 598 -6.52 19.44 32.77
CA ASP A 598 -7.35 19.97 33.86
C ASP A 598 -8.69 19.25 33.91
N ARG A 599 -9.32 19.03 32.75
CA ARG A 599 -10.53 18.23 32.60
C ARG A 599 -10.38 16.80 33.14
N ALA A 600 -9.30 16.10 32.79
CA ALA A 600 -9.05 14.78 33.35
C ALA A 600 -8.95 14.81 34.89
N ALA A 601 -8.35 15.85 35.46
CA ALA A 601 -8.30 16.03 36.90
C ALA A 601 -9.67 16.38 37.51
N GLU A 602 -10.49 17.17 36.82
CA GLU A 602 -11.87 17.45 37.23
C GLU A 602 -12.72 16.19 37.29
N LEU A 603 -12.55 15.24 36.35
CA LEU A 603 -13.24 13.94 36.42
C LEU A 603 -12.78 13.11 37.60
N VAL A 604 -11.47 12.97 37.79
CA VAL A 604 -10.90 12.18 38.91
C VAL A 604 -11.22 12.81 40.27
N ALA A 605 -11.33 14.14 40.34
CA ALA A 605 -11.74 14.83 41.55
C ALA A 605 -13.24 14.65 41.86
N ALA A 606 -14.08 14.57 40.82
CA ALA A 606 -15.51 14.29 40.98
C ALA A 606 -15.77 12.81 41.35
N ASP A 607 -15.04 11.88 40.74
CA ASP A 607 -15.06 10.46 41.04
C ASP A 607 -13.67 9.84 40.84
N PRO A 608 -12.98 9.39 41.90
CA PRO A 608 -11.67 8.73 41.80
C PRO A 608 -11.66 7.51 40.86
N ALA A 609 -12.80 6.85 40.64
CA ALA A 609 -12.94 5.72 39.72
C ALA A 609 -13.07 6.13 38.25
N ALA A 610 -13.24 7.42 37.93
CA ALA A 610 -13.24 7.92 36.56
C ALA A 610 -11.92 7.65 35.83
N VAL A 611 -10.83 7.41 36.57
CA VAL A 611 -9.52 7.00 36.02
C VAL A 611 -9.60 5.68 35.24
N GLU A 612 -10.58 4.83 35.52
CA GLU A 612 -10.81 3.57 34.80
C GLU A 612 -11.24 3.77 33.34
N VAL A 613 -11.69 4.97 32.97
CA VAL A 613 -11.97 5.29 31.57
C VAL A 613 -10.63 5.39 30.82
N PRO A 614 -10.38 4.61 29.74
CA PRO A 614 -9.08 4.53 29.08
C PRO A 614 -8.50 5.88 28.62
N GLU A 615 -9.36 6.83 28.28
CA GLU A 615 -9.06 8.19 27.84
C GLU A 615 -8.53 9.02 29.01
N VAL A 616 -9.15 8.89 30.20
CA VAL A 616 -8.74 9.57 31.44
C VAL A 616 -7.43 8.98 31.94
N TRP A 617 -7.32 7.65 32.03
CA TRP A 617 -6.08 6.94 32.37
C TRP A 617 -4.89 7.45 31.56
N ARG A 618 -5.07 7.58 30.24
CA ARG A 618 -4.02 8.06 29.32
C ARG A 618 -3.51 9.46 29.66
N VAL A 619 -4.37 10.35 30.15
CA VAL A 619 -3.99 11.70 30.56
C VAL A 619 -3.32 11.67 31.94
N VAL A 620 -3.87 10.92 32.89
CA VAL A 620 -3.30 10.74 34.23
C VAL A 620 -1.89 10.14 34.16
N ALA A 621 -1.74 9.00 33.46
CA ALA A 621 -0.48 8.29 33.27
C ALA A 621 0.60 9.13 32.54
N SER A 622 0.22 10.15 31.77
CA SER A 622 1.17 10.91 30.93
C SER A 622 1.43 12.36 31.36
N ARG A 623 0.45 13.02 31.98
CA ARG A 623 0.44 14.47 32.24
C ARG A 623 0.11 14.78 33.69
N ARG A 624 -0.95 14.18 34.24
CA ARG A 624 -1.41 14.37 35.62
C ARG A 624 -0.98 13.23 36.54
N THR A 625 0.33 12.97 36.54
CA THR A 625 0.93 11.85 37.30
C THR A 625 0.78 12.03 38.81
N ASP A 626 0.59 13.26 39.27
CA ASP A 626 0.23 13.62 40.65
C ASP A 626 -1.03 12.88 41.14
N LEU A 627 -1.96 12.55 40.23
CA LEU A 627 -3.20 11.86 40.57
C LEU A 627 -3.03 10.35 40.73
N LEU A 628 -1.91 9.74 40.29
CA LEU A 628 -1.68 8.29 40.43
C LEU A 628 -1.70 7.83 41.90
N GLY A 629 -1.29 8.72 42.83
CA GLY A 629 -1.33 8.45 44.26
C GLY A 629 -2.73 8.45 44.87
N ARG A 630 -3.69 9.13 44.23
CA ARG A 630 -5.04 9.40 44.79
C ARG A 630 -6.17 8.68 44.05
N ALA A 631 -5.96 8.32 42.79
CA ALA A 631 -6.96 7.68 41.97
C ALA A 631 -7.21 6.21 42.40
N ALA A 632 -8.42 5.72 42.12
CA ALA A 632 -8.81 4.34 42.36
C ALA A 632 -8.36 3.48 41.17
N LEU A 633 -7.14 2.95 41.23
CA LEU A 633 -6.59 2.09 40.19
C LEU A 633 -7.21 0.68 40.29
N GLY A 634 -7.62 0.14 39.14
CA GLY A 634 -8.35 -1.13 39.04
C GLY A 634 -8.24 -1.77 37.66
N GLU A 635 -9.22 -2.59 37.30
CA GLU A 635 -9.23 -3.46 36.12
C GLU A 635 -8.87 -2.75 34.81
N ARG A 636 -9.48 -1.57 34.57
CA ARG A 636 -9.35 -0.86 33.29
C ARG A 636 -8.15 0.08 33.23
N THR A 637 -7.46 0.29 34.36
CA THR A 637 -6.15 0.98 34.41
C THR A 637 -4.99 0.06 34.06
N SER A 638 -5.26 -1.21 33.76
CA SER A 638 -4.27 -2.27 33.53
C SER A 638 -3.42 -2.14 32.26
N ARG A 639 -3.59 -1.10 31.43
CA ARG A 639 -2.87 -0.94 30.15
C ARG A 639 -1.83 0.18 30.21
N VAL A 640 -0.61 -0.16 30.62
CA VAL A 640 0.54 0.75 30.70
C VAL A 640 1.18 0.89 29.31
N ARG A 641 1.53 2.12 28.88
CA ARG A 641 2.30 2.33 27.63
C ARG A 641 3.79 2.39 27.93
N PRO A 642 4.69 1.99 26.99
CA PRO A 642 6.11 1.87 27.28
C PRO A 642 6.79 3.17 27.75
N GLN A 643 6.26 4.33 27.36
CA GLN A 643 6.79 5.63 27.76
C GLN A 643 6.32 6.11 29.14
N ASP A 644 5.25 5.54 29.71
CA ASP A 644 4.61 6.09 30.90
C ASP A 644 5.48 5.91 32.17
N PRO A 645 6.08 4.74 32.43
CA PRO A 645 6.93 4.53 33.62
C PRO A 645 8.16 5.44 33.65
N GLY A 646 8.60 5.95 32.49
CA GLY A 646 9.67 6.96 32.42
C GLY A 646 9.27 8.34 32.96
N ARG A 647 8.00 8.54 33.33
CA ARG A 647 7.38 9.78 33.83
C ARG A 647 6.90 9.68 35.27
N TRP A 648 7.01 8.51 35.90
CA TRP A 648 6.48 8.27 37.23
C TRP A 648 7.61 8.32 38.28
N THR A 649 7.26 8.64 39.52
CA THR A 649 8.16 8.46 40.67
C THR A 649 8.20 6.99 41.09
N PRO A 650 9.18 6.55 41.89
CA PRO A 650 9.21 5.17 42.41
C PRO A 650 7.92 4.77 43.11
N ALA A 651 7.41 5.61 44.04
CA ALA A 651 6.15 5.36 44.72
C ALA A 651 4.93 5.25 43.77
N GLN A 652 4.92 6.00 42.67
CA GLN A 652 3.88 5.89 41.64
C GLN A 652 3.99 4.58 40.86
N VAL A 653 5.21 4.12 40.56
CA VAL A 653 5.44 2.80 39.93
C VAL A 653 4.96 1.69 40.85
N ASP A 654 5.32 1.73 42.14
CA ASP A 654 4.95 0.71 43.12
C ASP A 654 3.43 0.64 43.29
N ARG A 655 2.75 1.78 43.38
CA ARG A 655 1.28 1.80 43.45
C ARG A 655 0.60 1.20 42.21
N VAL A 656 1.13 1.48 41.02
CA VAL A 656 0.59 0.88 39.78
C VAL A 656 0.92 -0.62 39.73
N ARG A 657 2.14 -1.02 40.16
CA ARG A 657 2.54 -2.42 40.29
C ARG A 657 1.58 -3.19 41.19
N GLU A 658 1.28 -2.67 42.39
CA GLU A 658 0.32 -3.25 43.33
C GLU A 658 -1.06 -3.41 42.71
N ALA A 659 -1.58 -2.38 42.03
CA ALA A 659 -2.88 -2.45 41.36
C ALA A 659 -2.92 -3.53 40.26
N LEU A 660 -1.89 -3.60 39.41
CA LEU A 660 -1.79 -4.64 38.36
C LEU A 660 -1.72 -6.05 38.94
N ASN A 661 -0.95 -6.21 40.02
CA ASN A 661 -0.82 -7.46 40.75
C ASN A 661 -2.13 -7.85 41.46
N GLY A 662 -2.93 -6.87 41.90
CA GLY A 662 -4.28 -7.09 42.42
C GLY A 662 -5.22 -7.61 41.34
N VAL A 663 -5.28 -6.92 40.19
CA VAL A 663 -6.11 -7.32 39.03
C VAL A 663 -5.74 -8.72 38.52
N ALA A 664 -4.46 -9.07 38.48
CA ALA A 664 -4.02 -10.40 38.03
C ALA A 664 -4.44 -11.53 39.00
N ARG A 665 -4.50 -11.25 40.31
CA ARG A 665 -4.92 -12.21 41.34
C ARG A 665 -6.43 -12.36 41.48
N ASP A 666 -7.19 -11.33 41.10
CA ASP A 666 -8.63 -11.37 41.14
C ASP A 666 -9.17 -12.30 40.05
N ASP A 667 -10.06 -13.22 40.42
CA ASP A 667 -10.71 -14.16 39.51
C ASP A 667 -12.03 -13.59 38.94
N ALA A 668 -12.51 -12.44 39.44
CA ALA A 668 -13.72 -11.78 38.92
C ALA A 668 -13.55 -11.16 37.52
N PRO A 669 -12.42 -10.49 37.17
CA PRO A 669 -12.22 -9.91 35.85
C PRO A 669 -12.04 -10.99 34.76
N PRO A 670 -12.41 -10.69 33.49
CA PRO A 670 -12.13 -11.59 32.37
C PRO A 670 -10.65 -11.90 32.21
N ALA A 671 -10.32 -13.10 31.71
CA ALA A 671 -8.94 -13.56 31.51
C ALA A 671 -8.08 -12.55 30.70
N ASP A 672 -8.64 -11.95 29.64
CA ASP A 672 -7.96 -10.93 28.84
C ASP A 672 -7.50 -9.71 29.64
N THR A 673 -8.27 -9.30 30.66
CA THR A 673 -7.92 -8.20 31.56
C THR A 673 -6.75 -8.58 32.46
N ARG A 674 -6.75 -9.81 32.97
CA ARG A 674 -5.66 -10.35 33.81
C ARG A 674 -4.36 -10.51 33.01
N ILE A 675 -4.45 -11.03 31.79
CA ILE A 675 -3.33 -11.11 30.83
C ILE A 675 -2.77 -9.71 30.55
N ALA A 676 -3.64 -8.72 30.30
CA ALA A 676 -3.21 -7.35 30.05
C ALA A 676 -2.50 -6.73 31.28
N ALA A 677 -2.94 -7.07 32.49
CA ALA A 677 -2.28 -6.63 33.72
C ALA A 677 -0.86 -7.21 33.84
N VAL A 678 -0.69 -8.52 33.63
CA VAL A 678 0.62 -9.19 33.61
C VAL A 678 1.52 -8.61 32.50
N ALA A 679 0.98 -8.38 31.30
CA ALA A 679 1.72 -7.77 30.20
C ALA A 679 2.19 -6.32 30.51
N SER A 680 1.41 -5.58 31.31
CA SER A 680 1.79 -4.24 31.76
C SER A 680 2.84 -4.24 32.85
N LEU A 681 2.89 -5.27 33.72
CA LEU A 681 3.98 -5.42 34.69
C LEU A 681 5.34 -5.43 34.00
N GLY A 682 5.47 -6.11 32.86
CA GLY A 682 6.71 -6.13 32.06
C GLY A 682 7.14 -4.80 31.44
N ARG A 683 6.36 -3.73 31.62
CA ARG A 683 6.74 -2.36 31.20
C ARG A 683 7.24 -1.52 32.37
N LEU A 684 6.94 -1.94 33.60
CA LEU A 684 7.35 -1.25 34.82
C LEU A 684 8.80 -1.63 35.17
N PRO A 685 9.61 -0.69 35.68
CA PRO A 685 10.90 -1.04 36.23
C PRO A 685 10.76 -1.86 37.52
N GLY A 686 11.66 -2.82 37.75
CA GLY A 686 11.74 -3.55 39.02
C GLY A 686 10.70 -4.66 39.24
N THR A 687 9.96 -5.08 38.20
CA THR A 687 8.89 -6.09 38.30
C THR A 687 9.29 -7.49 37.81
N LEU A 688 10.58 -7.72 37.50
CA LEU A 688 11.04 -9.02 37.00
C LEU A 688 10.71 -10.17 37.98
N ASP A 689 10.83 -9.92 39.28
CA ASP A 689 10.54 -10.94 40.30
C ASP A 689 9.03 -11.26 40.37
N ASP A 690 8.15 -10.29 40.14
CA ASP A 690 6.70 -10.56 40.00
C ASP A 690 6.45 -11.45 38.79
N LEU A 691 7.05 -11.12 37.65
CA LEU A 691 6.90 -11.90 36.41
C LEU A 691 7.45 -13.32 36.58
N ALA A 692 8.55 -13.49 37.31
CA ALA A 692 9.11 -14.80 37.62
C ALA A 692 8.14 -15.63 38.46
N ALA A 693 7.51 -15.02 39.47
CA ALA A 693 6.49 -15.67 40.27
C ALA A 693 5.26 -16.07 39.44
N TRP A 694 4.77 -15.19 38.56
CA TRP A 694 3.66 -15.49 37.66
C TRP A 694 4.00 -16.60 36.65
N ALA A 695 5.21 -16.58 36.07
CA ALA A 695 5.68 -17.60 35.14
C ALA A 695 5.83 -19.00 35.79
N GLY A 696 6.09 -19.06 37.10
CA GLY A 696 6.12 -20.29 37.88
C GLY A 696 4.77 -20.72 38.46
N GLY A 697 3.69 -19.97 38.21
CA GLY A 697 2.36 -20.22 38.75
C GLY A 697 1.63 -21.40 38.09
N ALA A 698 0.52 -21.82 38.71
CA ALA A 698 -0.31 -22.93 38.22
C ALA A 698 -1.22 -22.54 37.04
N ASP A 699 -1.55 -21.26 36.88
CA ASP A 699 -2.32 -20.75 35.75
C ASP A 699 -1.43 -20.65 34.51
N ALA A 700 -1.61 -21.59 33.58
CA ALA A 700 -0.82 -21.66 32.35
C ALA A 700 -0.94 -20.39 31.49
N VAL A 701 -2.12 -19.76 31.43
CA VAL A 701 -2.37 -18.59 30.57
C VAL A 701 -1.63 -17.36 31.12
N LEU A 702 -1.66 -17.15 32.43
CA LEU A 702 -0.92 -16.06 33.07
C LEU A 702 0.59 -16.33 33.09
N ALA A 703 1.01 -17.58 33.23
CA ALA A 703 2.42 -17.96 33.14
C ALA A 703 3.00 -17.67 31.74
N GLU A 704 2.24 -17.98 30.68
CA GLU A 704 2.58 -17.64 29.30
C GLU A 704 2.70 -16.12 29.10
N ALA A 705 1.71 -15.36 29.55
CA ALA A 705 1.73 -13.89 29.49
C ALA A 705 2.94 -13.29 30.24
N ALA A 706 3.30 -13.86 31.39
CA ALA A 706 4.45 -13.41 32.18
C ALA A 706 5.78 -13.65 31.46
N MET A 707 5.96 -14.82 30.85
CA MET A 707 7.15 -15.13 30.04
C MET A 707 7.28 -14.16 28.85
N GLU A 708 6.18 -13.83 28.17
CA GLU A 708 6.22 -12.83 27.09
C GLU A 708 6.56 -11.42 27.62
N ALA A 709 5.99 -11.04 28.76
CA ALA A 709 6.21 -9.74 29.39
C ALA A 709 7.67 -9.52 29.85
N MET A 710 8.39 -10.58 30.21
CA MET A 710 9.81 -10.51 30.60
C MET A 710 10.70 -9.91 29.50
N ALA A 711 10.31 -9.98 28.22
CA ALA A 711 11.07 -9.36 27.14
C ALA A 711 11.13 -7.82 27.22
N GLY A 712 10.21 -7.19 27.97
CA GLY A 712 10.12 -5.73 28.13
C GLY A 712 10.78 -5.16 29.39
N THR A 713 11.32 -6.01 30.26
CA THR A 713 11.87 -5.61 31.57
C THR A 713 13.10 -4.71 31.46
N ASP A 714 13.40 -3.99 32.55
CA ASP A 714 14.60 -3.18 32.70
C ASP A 714 15.86 -3.97 33.10
N ARG A 715 15.71 -5.27 33.41
CA ARG A 715 16.82 -6.21 33.71
C ARG A 715 16.93 -7.34 32.66
N PRO A 716 17.18 -7.02 31.36
CA PRO A 716 17.06 -7.98 30.27
C PRO A 716 18.07 -9.14 30.33
N ALA A 717 19.26 -8.94 30.91
CA ALA A 717 20.25 -10.02 31.04
C ALA A 717 19.78 -11.11 32.01
N GLU A 718 19.17 -10.71 33.12
CA GLU A 718 18.66 -11.62 34.15
C GLU A 718 17.39 -12.32 33.66
N ALA A 719 16.50 -11.58 33.00
CA ALA A 719 15.32 -12.15 32.36
C ALA A 719 15.66 -13.16 31.27
N LEU A 720 16.73 -12.94 30.50
CA LEU A 720 17.21 -13.92 29.53
C LEU A 720 17.61 -15.24 30.21
N GLY A 721 18.27 -15.18 31.38
CA GLY A 721 18.61 -16.36 32.17
C GLY A 721 17.37 -17.15 32.61
N LEU A 722 16.36 -16.47 33.15
CA LEU A 722 15.08 -17.07 33.56
C LEU A 722 14.36 -17.72 32.38
N LEU A 723 14.24 -17.00 31.26
CA LEU A 723 13.58 -17.49 30.04
C LEU A 723 14.28 -18.73 29.46
N LEU A 724 15.62 -18.80 29.51
CA LEU A 724 16.35 -20.00 29.10
C LEU A 724 16.12 -21.18 30.05
N GLY A 725 15.90 -20.92 31.34
CA GLY A 725 15.43 -21.92 32.29
C GLY A 725 14.06 -22.48 31.91
N PHE A 726 13.07 -21.60 31.69
CA PHE A 726 11.72 -22.00 31.27
C PHE A 726 11.71 -22.69 29.89
N ALA A 727 12.63 -22.33 28.99
CA ALA A 727 12.77 -22.95 27.67
C ALA A 727 13.08 -24.45 27.74
N ARG A 728 13.63 -24.96 28.86
CA ARG A 728 13.89 -26.38 29.11
C ARG A 728 12.63 -27.14 29.57
N GLY A 729 11.70 -26.46 30.24
CA GLY A 729 10.48 -27.05 30.82
C GLY A 729 9.28 -27.14 29.88
N ALA A 730 8.07 -27.23 30.46
CA ALA A 730 6.80 -27.32 29.73
C ALA A 730 6.44 -26.03 28.97
N GLY A 731 6.81 -24.85 29.50
CA GLY A 731 6.59 -23.53 28.88
C GLY A 731 7.50 -23.20 27.67
N SER A 732 8.14 -24.21 27.08
CA SER A 732 9.21 -24.04 26.08
C SER A 732 8.84 -23.16 24.87
N PRO A 733 7.66 -23.31 24.21
CA PRO A 733 7.34 -22.52 23.01
C PRO A 733 7.32 -21.00 23.27
N TYR A 734 6.71 -20.58 24.37
CA TYR A 734 6.53 -19.17 24.74
C TYR A 734 7.82 -18.54 25.25
N ALA A 735 8.54 -19.26 26.12
CA ALA A 735 9.86 -18.82 26.59
C ALA A 735 10.84 -18.62 25.41
N VAL A 736 10.86 -19.57 24.47
CA VAL A 736 11.71 -19.49 23.26
C VAL A 736 11.33 -18.30 22.36
N ALA A 737 10.05 -17.95 22.29
CA ALA A 737 9.60 -16.76 21.57
C ALA A 737 10.05 -15.46 22.28
N ALA A 738 9.88 -15.40 23.60
CA ALA A 738 10.24 -14.24 24.43
C ALA A 738 11.76 -13.96 24.46
N VAL A 739 12.60 -15.00 24.44
CA VAL A 739 14.07 -14.88 24.37
C VAL A 739 14.49 -13.92 23.24
N ALA A 740 13.84 -14.01 22.07
CA ALA A 740 14.21 -13.20 20.93
C ALA A 740 13.95 -11.69 21.14
N GLY A 741 12.92 -11.32 21.92
CA GLY A 741 12.66 -9.94 22.31
C GLY A 741 13.66 -9.44 23.36
N CYS A 742 13.98 -10.29 24.34
CA CYS A 742 14.89 -9.96 25.44
C CYS A 742 16.32 -9.70 24.97
N CYS A 743 16.85 -10.52 24.04
CA CYS A 743 18.23 -10.41 23.57
C CYS A 743 18.57 -9.05 22.91
N ALA A 744 17.59 -8.29 22.42
CA ALA A 744 17.84 -6.98 21.81
C ALA A 744 18.27 -5.92 22.83
N GLY A 745 17.94 -6.12 24.12
CA GLY A 745 18.31 -5.27 25.24
C GLY A 745 19.56 -5.74 26.01
N VAL A 746 20.13 -6.90 25.69
CA VAL A 746 21.31 -7.45 26.36
C VAL A 746 22.60 -6.99 25.67
N ALA A 747 23.62 -6.67 26.46
CA ALA A 747 24.93 -6.28 25.96
C ALA A 747 25.59 -7.43 25.16
N PRO A 748 26.19 -7.16 23.98
CA PRO A 748 26.84 -8.18 23.15
C PRO A 748 27.86 -9.06 23.88
N SER A 749 28.65 -8.50 24.80
CA SER A 749 29.65 -9.23 25.60
C SER A 749 29.04 -10.35 26.45
N ALA A 750 27.90 -10.07 27.10
CA ALA A 750 27.16 -11.05 27.90
C ALA A 750 26.32 -12.00 27.04
N LEU A 751 25.82 -11.51 25.89
CA LEU A 751 24.92 -12.25 25.03
C LEU A 751 25.61 -13.38 24.24
N GLY A 752 26.82 -13.13 23.72
CA GLY A 752 27.56 -14.06 22.88
C GLY A 752 27.76 -15.45 23.51
N PRO A 753 28.37 -15.54 24.70
CA PRO A 753 28.58 -16.81 25.41
C PRO A 753 27.28 -17.56 25.70
N VAL A 754 26.23 -16.84 26.12
CA VAL A 754 24.91 -17.43 26.44
C VAL A 754 24.28 -18.07 25.21
N LEU A 755 24.30 -17.39 24.06
CA LEU A 755 23.75 -17.93 22.82
C LEU A 755 24.60 -19.08 22.26
N ALA A 756 25.93 -18.97 22.32
CA ALA A 756 26.83 -20.03 21.91
C ALA A 756 26.61 -21.31 22.74
N GLY A 757 26.55 -21.17 24.07
CA GLY A 757 26.24 -22.28 24.97
C GLY A 757 24.84 -22.87 24.75
N THR A 758 23.85 -22.04 24.42
CA THR A 758 22.50 -22.53 24.08
C THR A 758 22.48 -23.30 22.75
N LEU A 759 23.33 -22.94 21.78
CA LEU A 759 23.40 -23.60 20.48
C LEU A 759 24.01 -25.01 20.57
N THR A 760 25.03 -25.18 21.42
CA THR A 760 25.81 -26.42 21.55
C THR A 760 25.44 -27.26 22.76
N GLY A 761 24.72 -26.71 23.74
CA GLY A 761 24.39 -27.39 24.99
C GLY A 761 23.57 -28.67 24.80
N PRO A 762 23.93 -29.78 25.48
CA PRO A 762 23.24 -31.07 25.34
C PRO A 762 21.81 -31.02 25.88
N ASP A 763 21.57 -30.24 26.94
CA ASP A 763 20.25 -30.12 27.59
C ASP A 763 19.31 -29.12 26.90
N ALA A 764 19.78 -28.46 25.84
CA ALA A 764 18.99 -27.47 25.10
C ALA A 764 18.08 -28.15 24.07
N LYS A 765 16.77 -27.88 24.15
CA LYS A 765 15.79 -28.35 23.16
C LYS A 765 16.13 -27.84 21.76
N VAL A 766 15.80 -28.64 20.73
CA VAL A 766 16.02 -28.31 19.30
C VAL A 766 15.45 -26.93 18.93
N THR A 767 14.30 -26.54 19.48
CA THR A 767 13.68 -25.22 19.26
C THR A 767 14.53 -24.08 19.79
N ALA A 768 15.08 -24.19 21.00
CA ALA A 768 15.97 -23.21 21.61
C ALA A 768 17.29 -23.09 20.83
N ARG A 769 17.90 -24.23 20.46
CA ARG A 769 19.12 -24.28 19.63
C ARG A 769 18.92 -23.59 18.28
N LYS A 770 17.78 -23.83 17.61
CA LYS A 770 17.42 -23.14 16.35
C LYS A 770 17.26 -21.64 16.53
N GLN A 771 16.64 -21.18 17.62
CA GLN A 771 16.56 -19.73 17.89
C GLN A 771 17.91 -19.12 18.22
N ALA A 772 18.77 -19.82 18.97
CA ALA A 772 20.13 -19.36 19.25
C ALA A 772 20.92 -19.10 17.96
N ALA A 773 20.88 -20.03 16.99
CA ALA A 773 21.49 -19.84 15.67
C ALA A 773 20.96 -18.58 14.95
N ARG A 774 19.65 -18.35 14.96
CA ARG A 774 19.02 -17.16 14.37
C ARG A 774 19.42 -15.87 15.08
N LEU A 775 19.55 -15.90 16.40
CA LEU A 775 19.91 -14.74 17.21
C LEU A 775 21.39 -14.37 17.05
N LEU A 776 22.27 -15.37 16.97
CA LEU A 776 23.69 -15.16 16.66
C LEU A 776 23.86 -14.45 15.31
N GLU A 777 23.13 -14.89 14.28
CA GLU A 777 23.13 -14.21 12.98
C GLU A 777 22.52 -12.81 13.03
N ARG A 778 21.42 -12.63 13.75
CA ARG A 778 20.68 -11.37 13.73
C ARG A 778 21.36 -10.27 14.53
N LEU A 779 21.93 -10.62 15.68
CA LEU A 779 22.47 -9.66 16.66
C LEU A 779 23.99 -9.49 16.56
N ARG A 780 24.68 -10.47 15.95
CA ARG A 780 26.13 -10.50 15.74
C ARG A 780 26.95 -10.09 16.98
N PRO A 781 26.76 -10.75 18.15
CA PRO A 781 27.70 -10.54 19.25
C PRO A 781 29.12 -11.00 18.86
N PRO A 782 30.17 -10.51 19.54
CA PRO A 782 31.53 -10.99 19.32
C PRO A 782 31.61 -12.54 19.35
N GLY A 783 32.29 -13.13 18.38
CA GLY A 783 32.41 -14.59 18.23
C GLY A 783 31.19 -15.31 17.61
N ALA A 784 30.15 -14.60 17.15
CA ALA A 784 28.95 -15.23 16.62
C ALA A 784 29.20 -16.12 15.38
N ALA A 785 30.05 -15.67 14.46
CA ALA A 785 30.42 -16.46 13.28
C ALA A 785 31.19 -17.74 13.69
N ASP A 786 32.10 -17.62 14.65
CA ASP A 786 32.89 -18.75 15.15
C ASP A 786 32.00 -19.78 15.87
N ALA A 787 31.01 -19.32 16.65
CA ALA A 787 30.02 -20.20 17.28
C ALA A 787 29.16 -20.97 16.26
N LEU A 788 28.71 -20.30 15.19
CA LEU A 788 27.94 -20.92 14.12
C LEU A 788 28.79 -21.93 13.31
N LEU A 789 30.03 -21.57 12.98
CA LEU A 789 30.98 -22.44 12.27
C LEU A 789 31.40 -23.64 13.13
N GLY A 790 31.59 -23.43 14.44
CA GLY A 790 31.85 -24.50 15.39
C GLY A 790 30.70 -25.51 15.43
N ALA A 791 29.45 -25.03 15.54
CA ALA A 791 28.28 -25.89 15.49
C ALA A 791 28.13 -26.58 14.12
N TRP A 792 28.45 -25.91 13.01
CA TRP A 792 28.40 -26.52 11.67
C TRP A 792 29.33 -27.74 11.55
N ARG A 793 30.52 -27.68 12.14
CA ARG A 793 31.53 -28.75 12.09
C ARG A 793 31.19 -29.96 12.96
N ASP A 794 30.29 -29.84 13.92
CA ASP A 794 29.85 -30.96 14.76
C ASP A 794 29.10 -31.98 13.89
N PRO A 795 29.61 -33.22 13.69
CA PRO A 795 28.95 -34.23 12.87
C PRO A 795 27.61 -34.70 13.48
N HIS A 796 27.44 -34.57 14.80
CA HIS A 796 26.24 -35.00 15.52
C HIS A 796 25.17 -33.91 15.65
N LEU A 797 25.35 -32.73 15.04
CA LEU A 797 24.36 -31.66 15.07
C LEU A 797 23.03 -32.12 14.45
N HIS A 798 21.95 -31.99 15.23
CA HIS A 798 20.59 -32.33 14.81
C HIS A 798 20.20 -31.63 13.49
N ARG A 799 19.61 -32.36 12.55
CA ARG A 799 19.31 -31.89 11.17
C ARG A 799 18.58 -30.54 11.10
N ASP A 800 17.58 -30.31 11.95
CA ASP A 800 16.82 -29.04 11.96
C ASP A 800 17.61 -27.87 12.57
N VAL A 801 18.53 -28.16 13.50
CA VAL A 801 19.46 -27.15 14.03
C VAL A 801 20.50 -26.83 12.97
N ARG A 802 21.03 -27.84 12.26
CA ARG A 802 21.93 -27.65 11.12
C ARG A 802 21.30 -26.80 10.02
N ALA A 803 20.03 -27.03 9.68
CA ALA A 803 19.30 -26.18 8.74
C ALA A 803 19.19 -24.73 9.24
N ALA A 804 18.98 -24.51 10.55
CA ALA A 804 18.96 -23.16 11.13
C ALA A 804 20.35 -22.50 11.14
N VAL A 805 21.42 -23.25 11.40
CA VAL A 805 22.81 -22.78 11.30
C VAL A 805 23.15 -22.42 9.85
N ALA A 806 22.74 -23.23 8.86
CA ALA A 806 22.91 -22.90 7.45
C ALA A 806 22.14 -21.63 7.06
N ALA A 807 20.89 -21.48 7.54
CA ALA A 807 20.11 -20.26 7.34
C ALA A 807 20.83 -19.02 7.90
N ALA A 808 21.50 -19.19 9.05
CA ALA A 808 22.28 -18.17 9.72
C ALA A 808 23.55 -17.82 8.93
N LEU A 809 24.41 -18.80 8.65
CA LEU A 809 25.65 -18.64 7.88
C LEU A 809 25.41 -18.00 6.51
N ARG A 810 24.32 -18.38 5.84
CA ARG A 810 23.90 -17.80 4.56
C ARG A 810 23.76 -16.27 4.59
N ARG A 811 23.44 -15.70 5.76
CA ARG A 811 23.24 -14.26 5.97
C ARG A 811 24.48 -13.56 6.52
N ILE A 812 25.63 -14.22 6.43
CA ILE A 812 26.97 -13.70 6.77
C ILE A 812 27.88 -13.72 5.52
N PRO A 813 27.42 -13.29 4.33
CA PRO A 813 28.20 -13.45 3.10
C PRO A 813 29.53 -12.69 3.11
N GLU A 814 29.70 -11.72 4.02
CA GLU A 814 30.92 -10.95 4.23
C GLU A 814 32.08 -11.77 4.83
N ASP A 815 31.79 -12.86 5.55
CA ASP A 815 32.81 -13.77 6.08
C ASP A 815 33.01 -14.95 5.11
N PRO A 816 34.15 -15.05 4.41
CA PRO A 816 34.38 -16.06 3.39
C PRO A 816 34.31 -17.49 3.94
N ARG A 817 34.61 -17.69 5.24
CA ARG A 817 34.56 -19.01 5.89
C ARG A 817 33.14 -19.56 5.94
N THR A 818 32.14 -18.70 6.07
CA THR A 818 30.73 -19.10 6.16
C THR A 818 30.23 -19.64 4.82
N PHE A 819 30.66 -19.04 3.71
CA PHE A 819 30.30 -19.54 2.39
C PHE A 819 30.95 -20.91 2.13
N THR A 820 32.25 -21.06 2.43
CA THR A 820 32.94 -22.35 2.29
C THR A 820 32.22 -23.46 3.08
N ALA A 821 31.75 -23.17 4.29
CA ALA A 821 30.94 -24.11 5.07
C ALA A 821 29.62 -24.51 4.37
N LEU A 822 28.94 -23.58 3.68
CA LEU A 822 27.72 -23.89 2.93
C LEU A 822 27.97 -24.79 1.71
N GLU A 823 29.20 -24.89 1.20
CA GLU A 823 29.50 -25.77 0.07
C GLU A 823 29.40 -27.26 0.45
N ASP A 824 29.64 -27.60 1.72
CA ASP A 824 29.45 -28.94 2.28
C ASP A 824 27.98 -29.36 2.36
N ALA A 825 27.03 -28.41 2.22
CA ALA A 825 25.60 -28.67 2.36
C ALA A 825 25.02 -29.57 1.26
N ALA A 826 25.72 -29.70 0.12
CA ALA A 826 25.38 -30.62 -0.96
C ALA A 826 26.04 -32.00 -0.83
N GLY A 827 26.87 -32.22 0.20
CA GLY A 827 27.60 -33.47 0.45
C GLY A 827 27.05 -34.24 1.66
N PRO A 828 27.89 -34.61 2.65
CA PRO A 828 27.54 -35.55 3.73
C PRO A 828 26.43 -35.05 4.66
N TYR A 829 26.10 -33.75 4.63
CA TYR A 829 25.08 -33.15 5.46
C TYR A 829 23.75 -32.87 4.74
N ALA A 830 23.63 -33.29 3.48
CA ALA A 830 22.44 -33.07 2.67
C ALA A 830 21.19 -33.63 3.35
N SER A 831 20.16 -32.80 3.45
CA SER A 831 18.85 -33.20 3.98
C SER A 831 17.75 -32.28 3.43
N GLU A 832 16.53 -32.78 3.30
CA GLU A 832 15.41 -31.98 2.77
C GLU A 832 15.27 -30.61 3.47
N PRO A 833 15.26 -30.49 4.82
CA PRO A 833 15.14 -29.19 5.50
C PRO A 833 16.28 -28.22 5.17
N LEU A 834 17.51 -28.73 5.02
CA LEU A 834 18.69 -27.94 4.69
C LEU A 834 18.61 -27.39 3.25
N LEU A 835 18.32 -28.26 2.28
CA LEU A 835 18.21 -27.88 0.87
C LEU A 835 17.10 -26.84 0.69
N ARG A 836 15.91 -27.09 1.25
CA ARG A 836 14.77 -26.15 1.22
C ARG A 836 15.09 -24.81 1.85
N THR A 837 15.92 -24.79 2.88
CA THR A 837 16.36 -23.57 3.53
C THR A 837 17.24 -22.76 2.59
N LEU A 838 18.25 -23.39 1.97
CA LEU A 838 19.20 -22.71 1.09
C LEU A 838 18.57 -22.24 -0.24
N PHE A 839 17.56 -22.95 -0.75
CA PHE A 839 16.77 -22.53 -1.93
C PHE A 839 15.94 -21.26 -1.71
N GLN A 840 15.72 -20.81 -0.47
CA GLN A 840 15.01 -19.54 -0.19
C GLN A 840 15.86 -18.30 -0.49
N ALA A 841 17.15 -18.47 -0.79
CA ALA A 841 18.04 -17.35 -1.07
C ALA A 841 17.66 -16.70 -2.40
N VAL A 842 17.73 -15.38 -2.46
CA VAL A 842 17.50 -14.64 -3.71
C VAL A 842 18.74 -13.79 -4.05
N PRO A 843 19.05 -13.57 -5.34
CA PRO A 843 20.25 -12.84 -5.75
C PRO A 843 20.38 -11.45 -5.15
N GLU A 844 19.25 -10.79 -4.86
CA GLU A 844 19.22 -9.46 -4.25
C GLU A 844 19.73 -9.42 -2.81
N GLU A 845 19.91 -10.55 -2.14
CA GLU A 845 20.50 -10.61 -0.80
C GLU A 845 22.04 -10.50 -0.81
N TYR A 846 22.66 -10.61 -2.00
CA TYR A 846 24.10 -10.71 -2.15
C TYR A 846 24.68 -9.60 -3.02
N ALA A 847 25.90 -9.19 -2.67
CA ALA A 847 26.72 -8.33 -3.50
C ALA A 847 26.96 -8.99 -4.88
N PRO A 848 27.03 -8.22 -5.98
CA PRO A 848 27.16 -8.76 -7.33
C PRO A 848 28.27 -9.80 -7.50
N ALA A 849 29.43 -9.59 -6.86
CA ALA A 849 30.59 -10.50 -6.94
C ALA A 849 30.35 -11.90 -6.36
N VAL A 850 29.42 -12.06 -5.40
CA VAL A 850 29.13 -13.34 -4.74
C VAL A 850 28.05 -14.13 -5.50
N ARG A 851 27.27 -13.46 -6.36
CA ARG A 851 26.10 -14.07 -7.01
C ARG A 851 26.44 -15.27 -7.89
N PRO A 852 27.53 -15.27 -8.69
CA PRO A 852 27.90 -16.44 -9.49
C PRO A 852 28.23 -17.67 -8.65
N ARG A 853 29.00 -17.47 -7.57
CA ARG A 853 29.36 -18.55 -6.65
C ARG A 853 28.11 -19.13 -5.97
N TYR A 854 27.16 -18.30 -5.55
CA TYR A 854 25.91 -18.78 -4.96
C TYR A 854 25.00 -19.47 -5.99
N ALA A 855 24.96 -19.01 -7.25
CA ALA A 855 24.25 -19.69 -8.32
C ALA A 855 24.80 -21.10 -8.56
N ALA A 856 26.13 -21.26 -8.53
CA ALA A 856 26.79 -22.57 -8.59
C ALA A 856 26.45 -23.45 -7.39
N LEU A 857 26.37 -22.89 -6.17
CA LEU A 857 25.89 -23.62 -5.00
C LEU A 857 24.44 -24.11 -5.18
N VAL A 858 23.52 -23.25 -5.65
CA VAL A 858 22.13 -23.65 -5.92
C VAL A 858 22.06 -24.81 -6.93
N ARG A 859 22.92 -24.80 -7.95
CA ARG A 859 23.05 -25.91 -8.91
C ARG A 859 23.49 -27.21 -8.23
N ARG A 860 24.54 -27.17 -7.39
CA ARG A 860 24.99 -28.35 -6.63
C ARG A 860 23.92 -28.88 -5.68
N LEU A 861 23.22 -27.99 -4.97
CA LEU A 861 22.11 -28.35 -4.08
C LEU A 861 20.94 -28.99 -4.84
N LEU A 862 20.66 -28.53 -6.06
CA LEU A 862 19.65 -29.13 -6.93
C LEU A 862 20.07 -30.53 -7.40
N ALA A 863 21.35 -30.74 -7.71
CA ALA A 863 21.88 -32.06 -8.06
C ALA A 863 21.81 -33.06 -6.89
N ALA A 864 22.03 -32.58 -5.65
CA ALA A 864 21.91 -33.38 -4.42
C ALA A 864 20.45 -33.53 -3.91
N ALA A 865 19.46 -32.97 -4.60
CA ALA A 865 18.08 -32.98 -4.13
C ALA A 865 17.34 -34.28 -4.52
N ASP A 866 16.91 -35.03 -3.51
CA ASP A 866 16.05 -36.20 -3.68
C ASP A 866 14.57 -35.87 -3.53
N GLY A 867 13.73 -36.59 -4.28
CA GLY A 867 12.27 -36.48 -4.23
C GLY A 867 11.67 -35.32 -5.05
N PRO A 868 10.47 -35.49 -5.59
CA PRO A 868 9.88 -34.54 -6.56
C PRO A 868 9.61 -33.15 -5.97
N GLY A 869 9.23 -33.06 -4.69
CA GLY A 869 8.90 -31.79 -4.04
C GLY A 869 10.10 -30.87 -3.79
N VAL A 870 11.25 -31.43 -3.41
CA VAL A 870 12.49 -30.67 -3.16
C VAL A 870 13.12 -30.25 -4.48
N ARG A 871 13.14 -31.15 -5.47
CA ARG A 871 13.61 -30.85 -6.83
C ARG A 871 12.78 -29.74 -7.49
N TRP A 872 11.45 -29.77 -7.38
CA TRP A 872 10.60 -28.69 -7.89
C TRP A 872 10.96 -27.32 -7.29
N ARG A 873 11.21 -27.26 -5.97
CA ARG A 873 11.66 -26.02 -5.30
C ARG A 873 13.05 -25.61 -5.75
N GLY A 874 13.97 -26.55 -5.89
CA GLY A 874 15.32 -26.30 -6.36
C GLY A 874 15.35 -25.77 -7.80
N THR A 875 14.54 -26.33 -8.70
CA THR A 875 14.36 -25.81 -10.06
C THR A 875 13.78 -24.40 -10.06
N ALA A 876 12.75 -24.13 -9.25
CA ALA A 876 12.18 -22.79 -9.13
C ALA A 876 13.20 -21.79 -8.57
N ALA A 877 13.98 -22.19 -7.57
CA ALA A 877 15.06 -21.38 -7.02
C ALA A 877 16.16 -21.12 -8.07
N PHE A 878 16.61 -22.16 -8.77
CA PHE A 878 17.58 -22.01 -9.85
C PHE A 878 17.07 -21.08 -10.95
N GLY A 879 15.77 -21.10 -11.28
CA GLY A 879 15.14 -20.13 -12.19
C GLY A 879 15.38 -18.67 -11.80
N VAL A 880 15.45 -18.36 -10.50
CA VAL A 880 15.77 -17.01 -9.99
C VAL A 880 17.27 -16.70 -10.14
N TRP A 881 18.12 -17.72 -9.97
CA TRP A 881 19.58 -17.61 -9.98
C TRP A 881 20.22 -17.77 -11.37
N ALA A 882 19.50 -18.30 -12.35
CA ALA A 882 20.00 -18.71 -13.66
C ALA A 882 20.78 -17.62 -14.40
N ARG A 883 20.37 -16.35 -14.26
CA ARG A 883 21.06 -15.20 -14.89
C ARG A 883 22.48 -14.94 -14.36
N HIS A 884 22.83 -15.54 -13.22
CA HIS A 884 24.13 -15.39 -12.57
C HIS A 884 24.97 -16.66 -12.66
N TYR A 885 24.46 -17.72 -13.28
CA TYR A 885 25.18 -18.98 -13.38
C TYR A 885 26.13 -18.95 -14.59
N GLU A 886 27.40 -19.31 -14.38
CA GLU A 886 28.48 -19.11 -15.37
C GLU A 886 29.14 -20.41 -15.88
N GLY A 887 28.79 -21.61 -15.38
CA GLY A 887 29.57 -22.84 -15.66
C GLY A 887 28.79 -24.04 -16.22
N GLY A 888 29.49 -24.99 -16.84
CA GLY A 888 29.00 -26.36 -17.11
C GLY A 888 27.78 -26.46 -18.02
N PHE A 889 27.71 -25.66 -19.08
CA PHE A 889 26.61 -25.72 -20.05
C PHE A 889 26.70 -26.94 -20.97
N ASP A 890 27.90 -27.36 -21.35
CA ASP A 890 28.11 -28.37 -22.39
C ASP A 890 27.51 -29.73 -22.01
N ASP A 891 27.79 -30.22 -20.80
CA ASP A 891 27.22 -31.49 -20.29
C ASP A 891 25.69 -31.46 -20.23
N LEU A 892 25.12 -30.31 -19.84
CA LEU A 892 23.67 -30.10 -19.77
C LEU A 892 23.05 -30.05 -21.18
N LEU A 893 23.69 -29.36 -22.13
CA LEU A 893 23.24 -29.29 -23.52
C LEU A 893 23.39 -30.64 -24.23
N ALA A 894 24.41 -31.43 -23.88
CA ALA A 894 24.61 -32.79 -24.36
C ALA A 894 23.50 -33.73 -23.83
N ALA A 895 23.30 -33.78 -22.51
CA ALA A 895 22.30 -34.63 -21.87
C ALA A 895 20.86 -34.33 -22.34
N VAL A 896 20.50 -33.05 -22.48
CA VAL A 896 19.17 -32.67 -23.01
C VAL A 896 19.06 -33.00 -24.50
N GLY A 897 20.15 -32.85 -25.25
CA GLY A 897 20.21 -33.06 -26.69
C GLY A 897 20.32 -34.53 -27.13
N ASP A 898 20.62 -35.45 -26.22
CA ASP A 898 20.62 -36.90 -26.46
C ASP A 898 19.26 -37.51 -26.04
N PRO A 899 18.41 -37.96 -26.98
CA PRO A 899 17.13 -38.61 -26.67
C PRO A 899 17.24 -39.85 -25.77
N ALA A 900 18.36 -40.55 -25.82
CA ALA A 900 18.61 -41.78 -25.07
C ALA A 900 19.12 -41.52 -23.65
N ASP A 901 19.64 -40.32 -23.36
CA ASP A 901 20.12 -39.97 -22.03
C ASP A 901 18.94 -39.74 -21.05
N PRO A 902 18.76 -40.58 -20.02
CA PRO A 902 17.71 -40.40 -19.03
C PRO A 902 17.86 -39.11 -18.21
N ALA A 903 19.07 -38.55 -18.09
CA ALA A 903 19.33 -37.31 -17.36
C ALA A 903 18.75 -36.08 -18.08
N GLY A 904 18.51 -36.15 -19.39
CA GLY A 904 18.00 -35.00 -20.15
C GLY A 904 16.61 -34.51 -19.70
N ASP A 905 15.72 -35.39 -19.23
CA ASP A 905 14.42 -34.97 -18.68
C ASP A 905 14.57 -34.28 -17.30
N ALA A 906 15.61 -34.63 -16.54
CA ALA A 906 15.96 -34.01 -15.27
C ALA A 906 16.62 -32.63 -15.45
N GLU A 907 17.40 -32.44 -16.52
CA GLU A 907 18.14 -31.21 -16.80
C GLU A 907 17.36 -30.19 -17.66
N LEU A 908 16.31 -30.64 -18.37
CA LEU A 908 15.46 -29.77 -19.19
C LEU A 908 14.96 -28.51 -18.44
N PRO A 909 14.44 -28.58 -17.20
CA PRO A 909 13.99 -27.38 -16.48
C PRO A 909 15.12 -26.40 -16.12
N VAL A 910 16.36 -26.89 -15.98
CA VAL A 910 17.56 -26.06 -15.74
C VAL A 910 17.93 -25.31 -17.02
N LEU A 911 17.90 -25.99 -18.18
CA LEU A 911 18.08 -25.36 -19.48
C LEU A 911 17.01 -24.30 -19.77
N GLU A 912 15.73 -24.62 -19.51
CA GLU A 912 14.61 -23.68 -19.67
C GLU A 912 14.82 -22.40 -18.83
N ALA A 913 15.29 -22.55 -17.59
CA ALA A 913 15.62 -21.42 -16.73
C ALA A 913 16.76 -20.56 -17.29
N LEU A 914 17.82 -21.17 -17.84
CA LEU A 914 18.95 -20.47 -18.47
C LEU A 914 18.53 -19.72 -19.73
N MET A 915 17.67 -20.34 -20.57
CA MET A 915 17.07 -19.68 -21.74
C MET A 915 16.17 -18.50 -21.33
N TYR A 916 15.34 -18.69 -20.30
CA TYR A 916 14.48 -17.64 -19.78
C TYR A 916 15.30 -16.47 -19.21
N ALA A 917 16.42 -16.76 -18.55
CA ALA A 917 17.37 -15.76 -18.07
C ALA A 917 18.18 -15.11 -19.21
N GLY A 918 18.33 -15.78 -20.36
CA GLY A 918 19.14 -15.33 -21.49
C GLY A 918 20.64 -15.61 -21.34
N ALA A 919 21.00 -16.53 -20.42
CA ALA A 919 22.35 -17.03 -20.21
C ALA A 919 22.75 -18.05 -21.31
N VAL A 920 21.78 -18.85 -21.77
CA VAL A 920 21.91 -19.71 -22.97
C VAL A 920 21.06 -19.09 -24.08
N ARG A 921 21.63 -18.95 -25.27
CA ARG A 921 21.01 -18.31 -26.44
C ARG A 921 21.13 -19.20 -27.68
N GLY A 922 22.13 -18.98 -28.51
CA GLY A 922 22.29 -19.66 -29.80
C GLY A 922 22.56 -21.15 -29.68
N GLU A 923 23.15 -21.58 -28.56
CA GLU A 923 23.51 -22.95 -28.25
C GLU A 923 22.30 -23.89 -28.23
N VAL A 924 21.11 -23.36 -27.93
CA VAL A 924 19.86 -24.14 -27.96
C VAL A 924 19.51 -24.65 -29.36
N LEU A 925 19.95 -23.97 -30.42
CA LEU A 925 19.69 -24.41 -31.79
C LEU A 925 20.37 -25.76 -32.08
N GLY A 926 21.61 -25.94 -31.59
CA GLY A 926 22.31 -27.22 -31.69
C GLY A 926 21.62 -28.35 -30.90
N VAL A 927 20.96 -28.02 -29.78
CA VAL A 927 20.13 -29.00 -29.03
C VAL A 927 18.89 -29.37 -29.85
N LEU A 928 18.21 -28.39 -30.45
CA LEU A 928 17.04 -28.64 -31.31
C LEU A 928 17.41 -29.49 -32.52
N GLU A 929 18.55 -29.22 -33.17
CA GLU A 929 19.08 -30.00 -34.29
C GLU A 929 19.31 -31.48 -33.92
N ARG A 930 19.91 -31.76 -32.76
CA ARG A 930 20.14 -33.13 -32.29
C ARG A 930 18.86 -33.89 -31.95
N LEU A 931 17.84 -33.21 -31.44
CA LEU A 931 16.56 -33.83 -31.07
C LEU A 931 15.64 -34.09 -32.27
N LEU A 932 15.82 -33.34 -33.36
CA LEU A 932 14.91 -33.32 -34.51
C LEU A 932 14.70 -34.68 -35.21
N PRO A 933 15.74 -35.52 -35.41
CA PRO A 933 15.60 -36.82 -36.09
C PRO A 933 14.60 -37.76 -35.38
N GLU A 934 14.55 -37.73 -34.05
CA GLU A 934 13.69 -38.61 -33.24
C GLU A 934 12.40 -37.93 -32.75
N ALA A 935 12.26 -36.61 -32.96
CA ALA A 935 11.12 -35.83 -32.49
C ALA A 935 9.81 -36.07 -33.28
N GLY A 936 9.86 -36.87 -34.34
CA GLY A 936 8.69 -37.25 -35.14
C GLY A 936 7.72 -38.22 -34.43
N ALA A 937 8.20 -38.99 -33.46
CA ALA A 937 7.41 -39.96 -32.70
C ALA A 937 7.10 -39.48 -31.26
N ARG A 938 6.17 -40.15 -30.58
CA ARG A 938 5.97 -39.91 -29.13
C ARG A 938 7.22 -40.42 -28.39
N GLY A 939 7.91 -39.53 -27.68
CA GLY A 939 9.13 -39.90 -26.95
C GLY A 939 9.79 -38.71 -26.25
N PRO A 940 10.93 -38.94 -25.56
CA PRO A 940 11.70 -37.90 -24.89
C PRO A 940 12.12 -36.75 -25.82
N ALA A 941 12.62 -37.07 -27.02
CA ALA A 941 13.05 -36.08 -28.01
C ALA A 941 11.94 -35.06 -28.35
N ARG A 942 10.74 -35.57 -28.66
CA ARG A 942 9.58 -34.73 -28.95
C ARG A 942 9.17 -33.87 -27.75
N ARG A 943 9.13 -34.43 -26.53
CA ARG A 943 8.76 -33.67 -25.32
C ARG A 943 9.74 -32.53 -25.05
N ARG A 944 11.05 -32.80 -25.10
CA ARG A 944 12.11 -31.82 -24.86
C ARG A 944 12.08 -30.70 -25.90
N LEU A 945 12.01 -31.05 -27.19
CA LEU A 945 11.90 -30.08 -28.29
C LEU A 945 10.70 -29.15 -28.10
N LEU A 946 9.51 -29.71 -27.85
CA LEU A 946 8.29 -28.90 -27.64
C LEU A 946 8.41 -27.95 -26.44
N SER A 947 9.07 -28.38 -25.37
CA SER A 947 9.25 -27.52 -24.19
C SER A 947 10.21 -26.37 -24.45
N LEU A 948 11.34 -26.63 -25.14
CA LEU A 948 12.31 -25.60 -25.52
C LEU A 948 11.69 -24.55 -26.45
N VAL A 949 10.93 -24.98 -27.47
CA VAL A 949 10.20 -24.07 -28.37
C VAL A 949 9.19 -23.20 -27.60
N ARG A 950 8.45 -23.80 -26.67
CA ARG A 950 7.49 -23.06 -25.84
C ARG A 950 8.18 -21.95 -25.03
N VAL A 951 9.37 -22.20 -24.49
CA VAL A 951 10.15 -21.18 -23.77
C VAL A 951 10.61 -20.06 -24.70
N LEU A 952 11.10 -20.40 -25.90
CA LEU A 952 11.47 -19.42 -26.93
C LEU A 952 10.28 -18.51 -27.29
N ALA A 953 9.10 -19.10 -27.52
CA ALA A 953 7.89 -18.35 -27.84
C ALA A 953 7.40 -17.48 -26.65
N ALA A 954 7.53 -17.96 -25.42
CA ALA A 954 7.09 -17.24 -24.22
C ALA A 954 7.96 -16.03 -23.84
N ARG A 955 9.25 -16.05 -24.19
CA ARG A 955 10.22 -14.98 -23.85
C ARG A 955 9.84 -13.64 -24.47
N HIS A 956 9.25 -13.65 -25.66
CA HIS A 956 8.85 -12.44 -26.38
C HIS A 956 7.43 -11.94 -26.00
N GLY A 957 6.50 -12.84 -25.68
CA GLY A 957 5.10 -12.50 -25.38
C GLY A 957 4.84 -11.68 -24.10
N ARG A 958 5.85 -11.44 -23.25
CA ARG A 958 5.73 -10.72 -21.96
C ARG A 958 6.20 -9.27 -21.97
N GLY A 959 6.40 -8.67 -23.15
CA GLY A 959 6.59 -7.21 -23.29
C GLY A 959 8.02 -6.72 -23.08
N ARG A 960 9.02 -7.59 -23.26
CA ARG A 960 10.41 -7.22 -23.51
C ARG A 960 10.68 -7.41 -25.01
N ALA A 961 10.80 -6.31 -25.75
CA ALA A 961 11.40 -6.34 -27.08
C ALA A 961 12.90 -6.63 -26.89
N ASP A 962 13.29 -7.91 -26.91
CA ASP A 962 14.69 -8.33 -26.96
C ASP A 962 14.98 -8.78 -28.41
N PRO A 963 15.65 -7.95 -29.22
CA PRO A 963 15.95 -8.27 -30.62
C PRO A 963 16.71 -9.58 -30.78
N ALA A 964 17.58 -9.94 -29.84
CA ALA A 964 18.33 -11.19 -29.87
C ALA A 964 17.42 -12.41 -29.61
N ALA A 965 16.42 -12.26 -28.74
CA ALA A 965 15.43 -13.32 -28.52
C ALA A 965 14.51 -13.52 -29.73
N ALA A 966 14.11 -12.44 -30.39
CA ALA A 966 13.34 -12.48 -31.62
C ALA A 966 14.13 -13.14 -32.76
N ASP A 967 15.42 -12.81 -32.89
CA ASP A 967 16.29 -13.47 -33.88
C ASP A 967 16.44 -14.97 -33.63
N LEU A 968 16.66 -15.36 -32.37
CA LEU A 968 16.73 -16.76 -31.99
C LEU A 968 15.43 -17.51 -32.30
N ALA A 969 14.28 -16.89 -32.05
CA ALA A 969 12.98 -17.47 -32.39
C ALA A 969 12.79 -17.64 -33.91
N ARG A 970 13.24 -16.68 -34.73
CA ARG A 970 13.23 -16.81 -36.20
C ARG A 970 14.13 -17.94 -36.69
N ARG A 971 15.35 -18.04 -36.16
CA ARG A 971 16.29 -19.12 -36.51
C ARG A 971 15.76 -20.51 -36.12
N ALA A 972 15.14 -20.62 -34.94
CA ALA A 972 14.47 -21.85 -34.53
C ALA A 972 13.26 -22.18 -35.42
N ALA A 973 12.49 -21.18 -35.85
CA ALA A 973 11.38 -21.38 -36.79
C ALA A 973 11.88 -21.88 -38.16
N ALA A 974 12.97 -21.30 -38.68
CA ALA A 974 13.61 -21.74 -39.92
C ALA A 974 14.15 -23.18 -39.83
N LEU A 975 14.73 -23.57 -38.68
CA LEU A 975 15.18 -24.94 -38.43
C LEU A 975 14.03 -25.95 -38.44
N LEU A 976 12.87 -25.59 -37.88
CA LEU A 976 11.71 -26.48 -37.77
C LEU A 976 10.83 -26.50 -39.02
N ALA A 977 10.89 -25.47 -39.87
CA ALA A 977 10.03 -25.33 -41.05
C ALA A 977 10.07 -26.51 -42.04
N PRO A 978 11.22 -27.17 -42.29
CA PRO A 978 11.27 -28.36 -43.16
C PRO A 978 10.56 -29.60 -42.61
N HIS A 979 10.14 -29.59 -41.34
CA HIS A 979 9.58 -30.77 -40.65
C HIS A 979 8.07 -30.61 -40.38
N PRO A 980 7.18 -31.23 -41.19
CA PRO A 980 5.74 -30.97 -41.15
C PRO A 980 5.06 -31.26 -39.81
N LEU A 981 5.62 -32.16 -38.99
CA LEU A 981 5.11 -32.52 -37.67
C LEU A 981 5.29 -31.41 -36.61
N HIS A 982 6.11 -30.41 -36.89
CA HIS A 982 6.41 -29.27 -36.00
C HIS A 982 5.81 -27.95 -36.48
N LEU A 983 4.88 -27.99 -37.44
CA LEU A 983 4.25 -26.80 -38.00
C LEU A 983 3.63 -25.88 -36.95
N GLN A 984 2.95 -26.43 -35.94
CA GLN A 984 2.36 -25.65 -34.84
C GLN A 984 3.43 -24.86 -34.05
N GLN A 985 4.63 -25.44 -33.90
CA GLN A 985 5.76 -24.81 -33.21
C GLN A 985 6.35 -23.65 -34.02
N VAL A 986 6.46 -23.83 -35.35
CA VAL A 986 6.88 -22.77 -36.27
C VAL A 986 5.90 -21.59 -36.18
N VAL A 987 4.59 -21.88 -36.14
CA VAL A 987 3.55 -20.85 -35.96
C VAL A 987 3.66 -20.17 -34.58
N ASP A 988 3.88 -20.92 -33.51
CA ASP A 988 4.09 -20.36 -32.15
C ASP A 988 5.26 -19.36 -32.13
N LEU A 989 6.38 -19.69 -32.79
CA LEU A 989 7.57 -18.85 -32.89
C LEU A 989 7.34 -17.61 -33.79
N ALA A 990 6.56 -17.75 -34.87
CA ALA A 990 6.19 -16.64 -35.74
C ALA A 990 5.36 -15.59 -35.00
N PHE A 991 4.36 -16.00 -34.21
CA PHE A 991 3.58 -15.09 -33.35
C PHE A 991 4.38 -14.49 -32.19
N ALA A 992 5.52 -15.10 -31.86
CA ALA A 992 6.47 -14.62 -30.87
C ALA A 992 7.64 -13.83 -31.49
N SER A 993 7.56 -13.45 -32.76
CA SER A 993 8.60 -12.65 -33.44
C SER A 993 7.99 -11.42 -34.12
N PRO A 994 8.72 -10.29 -34.21
CA PRO A 994 8.31 -9.18 -35.07
C PRO A 994 8.21 -9.64 -36.53
N PRO A 995 7.23 -9.15 -37.30
CA PRO A 995 6.29 -8.08 -36.94
C PRO A 995 5.01 -8.55 -36.22
N LEU A 996 4.68 -9.85 -36.19
CA LEU A 996 3.39 -10.35 -35.63
C LEU A 996 3.25 -10.13 -34.12
N ALA A 997 4.35 -10.17 -33.38
CA ALA A 997 4.33 -9.90 -31.96
C ALA A 997 4.21 -8.41 -31.59
N GLU A 998 4.69 -7.53 -32.49
CA GLU A 998 4.71 -6.08 -32.30
C GLU A 998 4.12 -5.34 -33.51
N PRO A 999 2.86 -5.66 -33.89
CA PRO A 999 2.32 -5.25 -35.18
C PRO A 999 2.13 -3.73 -35.31
N ARG A 1000 2.23 -2.97 -34.21
CA ARG A 1000 2.14 -1.50 -34.22
C ARG A 1000 3.45 -0.80 -34.57
N LEU A 1001 4.57 -1.48 -34.41
CA LEU A 1001 5.89 -0.94 -34.77
C LEU A 1001 6.27 -1.36 -36.19
N ALA A 1002 5.55 -2.31 -36.76
CA ALA A 1002 5.73 -2.76 -38.13
C ALA A 1002 5.15 -1.76 -39.12
N THR A 1003 5.81 -1.66 -40.27
CA THR A 1003 5.24 -1.06 -41.47
C THR A 1003 4.14 -1.95 -42.05
N ALA A 1004 3.25 -1.37 -42.85
CA ALA A 1004 2.19 -2.15 -43.51
C ALA A 1004 2.77 -3.25 -44.43
N GLY A 1005 3.92 -2.99 -45.05
CA GLY A 1005 4.64 -3.95 -45.90
C GLY A 1005 5.23 -5.13 -45.10
N GLU A 1006 5.89 -4.86 -43.98
CA GLU A 1006 6.43 -5.92 -43.12
C GLU A 1006 5.33 -6.82 -42.56
N LEU A 1007 4.22 -6.22 -42.10
CA LEU A 1007 3.07 -6.98 -41.60
C LEU A 1007 2.42 -7.81 -42.71
N ALA A 1008 2.26 -7.24 -43.91
CA ALA A 1008 1.75 -7.96 -45.07
C ALA A 1008 2.64 -9.15 -45.46
N ALA A 1009 3.96 -8.95 -45.50
CA ALA A 1009 4.92 -10.01 -45.79
C ALA A 1009 4.84 -11.15 -44.76
N ALA A 1010 4.81 -10.83 -43.46
CA ALA A 1010 4.77 -11.84 -42.41
C ALA A 1010 3.45 -12.64 -42.37
N VAL A 1011 2.31 -11.96 -42.56
CA VAL A 1011 1.00 -12.62 -42.65
C VAL A 1011 0.91 -13.46 -43.93
N GLY A 1012 1.46 -12.97 -45.05
CA GLY A 1012 1.56 -13.72 -46.30
C GLY A 1012 2.43 -14.97 -46.16
N SER A 1013 3.60 -14.88 -45.51
CA SER A 1013 4.45 -16.04 -45.23
C SER A 1013 3.78 -17.05 -44.29
N LEU A 1014 2.98 -16.59 -43.32
CA LEU A 1014 2.19 -17.46 -42.45
C LEU A 1014 1.11 -18.21 -43.23
N ALA A 1015 0.45 -17.55 -44.18
CA ALA A 1015 -0.55 -18.18 -45.04
C ALA A 1015 0.08 -19.24 -45.96
N GLU A 1016 1.23 -18.94 -46.54
CA GLU A 1016 2.00 -19.88 -47.36
C GLU A 1016 2.46 -21.11 -46.58
N LEU A 1017 2.99 -20.90 -45.37
CA LEU A 1017 3.38 -21.98 -44.47
C LEU A 1017 2.19 -22.91 -44.10
N LEU A 1018 0.98 -22.37 -44.09
CA LEU A 1018 -0.24 -23.08 -43.70
C LEU A 1018 -1.09 -23.55 -44.90
N ARG A 1019 -0.64 -23.34 -46.15
CA ARG A 1019 -1.42 -23.55 -47.39
C ARG A 1019 -2.25 -24.84 -47.39
N ASP A 1020 -1.62 -25.97 -47.05
CA ASP A 1020 -2.25 -27.30 -47.08
C ASP A 1020 -2.77 -27.77 -45.69
N ARG A 1021 -2.96 -26.85 -44.74
CA ARG A 1021 -3.21 -27.14 -43.32
C ARG A 1021 -4.38 -26.32 -42.74
N PRO A 1022 -5.58 -26.37 -43.35
CA PRO A 1022 -6.71 -25.52 -42.97
C PRO A 1022 -7.18 -25.69 -41.52
N ALA A 1023 -7.10 -26.90 -40.96
CA ALA A 1023 -7.45 -27.16 -39.56
C ALA A 1023 -6.55 -26.40 -38.56
N VAL A 1024 -5.26 -26.25 -38.88
CA VAL A 1024 -4.32 -25.48 -38.05
C VAL A 1024 -4.64 -23.99 -38.14
N ALA A 1025 -4.92 -23.48 -39.34
CA ALA A 1025 -5.29 -22.09 -39.57
C ALA A 1025 -6.56 -21.68 -38.77
N LEU A 1026 -7.57 -22.56 -38.70
CA LEU A 1026 -8.79 -22.33 -37.91
C LEU A 1026 -8.52 -22.23 -36.40
N GLY A 1027 -7.52 -22.96 -35.88
CA GLY A 1027 -7.11 -22.91 -34.47
C GLY A 1027 -6.38 -21.62 -34.06
N LEU A 1028 -5.99 -20.77 -35.01
CA LEU A 1028 -5.24 -19.52 -34.76
C LEU A 1028 -6.13 -18.31 -34.46
N ASP A 1029 -7.44 -18.47 -34.49
CA ASP A 1029 -8.43 -17.39 -34.38
C ASP A 1029 -8.16 -16.45 -33.19
N TRP A 1030 -7.91 -16.99 -31.99
CA TRP A 1030 -7.61 -16.15 -30.82
C TRP A 1030 -6.31 -15.34 -30.96
N ARG A 1031 -5.29 -15.88 -31.64
CA ARG A 1031 -3.99 -15.21 -31.85
C ARG A 1031 -4.11 -14.14 -32.90
N LEU A 1032 -4.78 -14.44 -34.01
CA LEU A 1032 -5.07 -13.48 -35.07
C LEU A 1032 -5.92 -12.33 -34.54
N ARG A 1033 -6.96 -12.60 -33.73
CA ARG A 1033 -7.70 -11.56 -33.00
C ARG A 1033 -6.82 -10.75 -32.04
N SER A 1034 -5.77 -11.34 -31.47
CA SER A 1034 -4.84 -10.62 -30.59
C SER A 1034 -3.87 -9.69 -31.34
N VAL A 1035 -3.63 -9.98 -32.62
CA VAL A 1035 -2.87 -9.15 -33.57
C VAL A 1035 -3.80 -8.07 -34.16
N PHE A 1036 -4.97 -8.47 -34.67
CA PHE A 1036 -5.86 -7.61 -35.44
C PHE A 1036 -6.90 -6.82 -34.62
N GLY A 1037 -7.31 -7.30 -33.44
CA GLY A 1037 -8.57 -6.87 -32.80
C GLY A 1037 -8.56 -6.54 -31.29
N HIS A 1038 -9.78 -6.31 -30.77
CA HIS A 1038 -10.06 -5.93 -29.38
C HIS A 1038 -9.92 -7.11 -28.40
N ARG A 1039 -9.03 -6.99 -27.40
CA ARG A 1039 -9.17 -7.76 -26.16
C ARG A 1039 -10.20 -7.05 -25.28
N ARG A 1040 -11.27 -7.73 -24.84
CA ARG A 1040 -12.19 -7.23 -23.79
C ARG A 1040 -11.36 -6.60 -22.64
N GLY A 1041 -11.25 -5.28 -22.66
CA GLY A 1041 -10.62 -4.45 -21.63
C GLY A 1041 -9.10 -4.22 -21.65
N ARG A 1042 -8.28 -4.61 -22.66
CA ARG A 1042 -6.80 -4.41 -22.56
C ARG A 1042 -5.98 -3.99 -23.79
N ARG A 1043 -6.50 -3.92 -25.01
CA ARG A 1043 -5.78 -3.38 -26.18
C ARG A 1043 -6.74 -2.72 -27.18
N THR A 1044 -6.38 -1.53 -27.68
CA THR A 1044 -6.98 -0.87 -28.86
C THR A 1044 -6.80 -1.78 -30.09
N PRO A 1045 -7.64 -1.72 -31.14
CA PRO A 1045 -7.39 -2.39 -32.42
C PRO A 1045 -6.16 -1.80 -33.16
N LEU A 1046 -5.69 -2.48 -34.22
CA LEU A 1046 -4.73 -1.91 -35.17
C LEU A 1046 -5.43 -0.91 -36.10
N PRO A 1047 -4.76 0.15 -36.57
CA PRO A 1047 -5.34 1.04 -37.58
C PRO A 1047 -5.67 0.23 -38.84
N PRO A 1048 -6.91 0.29 -39.36
CA PRO A 1048 -7.29 -0.43 -40.58
C PRO A 1048 -6.33 -0.21 -41.77
N PRO A 1049 -5.83 1.00 -42.07
CA PRO A 1049 -4.89 1.20 -43.17
C PRO A 1049 -3.60 0.36 -43.10
N LEU A 1050 -3.18 -0.05 -41.89
CA LEU A 1050 -2.01 -0.91 -41.70
C LEU A 1050 -2.25 -2.36 -42.14
N LEU A 1051 -3.51 -2.83 -42.06
CA LEU A 1051 -3.90 -4.19 -42.38
C LEU A 1051 -4.30 -4.38 -43.84
N LEU A 1052 -4.75 -3.33 -44.51
CA LEU A 1052 -5.27 -3.41 -45.88
C LEU A 1052 -4.28 -4.04 -46.88
N PRO A 1053 -2.97 -3.71 -46.88
CA PRO A 1053 -1.99 -4.39 -47.75
C PRO A 1053 -1.84 -5.89 -47.45
N ALA A 1054 -1.94 -6.30 -46.18
CA ALA A 1054 -1.89 -7.70 -45.80
C ALA A 1054 -3.10 -8.47 -46.33
N VAL A 1055 -4.30 -7.88 -46.25
CA VAL A 1055 -5.53 -8.51 -46.76
C VAL A 1055 -5.51 -8.63 -48.28
N ARG A 1056 -5.10 -7.58 -49.00
CA ARG A 1056 -4.95 -7.64 -50.47
C ARG A 1056 -3.94 -8.70 -50.90
N GLY A 1057 -2.79 -8.76 -50.20
CA GLY A 1057 -1.76 -9.78 -50.45
C GLY A 1057 -2.27 -11.20 -50.23
N LEU A 1058 -3.07 -11.43 -49.18
CA LEU A 1058 -3.67 -12.73 -48.90
C LEU A 1058 -4.68 -13.17 -49.97
N ILE A 1059 -5.54 -12.25 -50.45
CA ILE A 1059 -6.48 -12.56 -51.53
C ILE A 1059 -5.73 -12.91 -52.82
N ALA A 1060 -4.64 -12.21 -53.13
CA ALA A 1060 -3.83 -12.48 -54.31
C ALA A 1060 -3.16 -13.88 -54.31
N GLN A 1061 -2.97 -14.50 -53.14
CA GLN A 1061 -2.40 -15.85 -53.04
C GLN A 1061 -3.37 -16.96 -53.49
N GLY A 1062 -4.68 -16.70 -53.53
CA GLY A 1062 -5.69 -17.57 -54.18
C GLY A 1062 -6.03 -18.90 -53.49
N HIS A 1063 -5.30 -19.34 -52.47
CA HIS A 1063 -5.57 -20.59 -51.74
C HIS A 1063 -6.49 -20.39 -50.52
N LEU A 1064 -7.12 -21.49 -50.08
CA LEU A 1064 -8.16 -21.50 -49.05
C LEU A 1064 -7.71 -20.82 -47.75
N VAL A 1065 -6.49 -21.11 -47.28
CA VAL A 1065 -5.99 -20.60 -46.00
C VAL A 1065 -5.72 -19.11 -46.05
N ALA A 1066 -5.16 -18.60 -47.15
CA ALA A 1066 -4.96 -17.16 -47.31
C ALA A 1066 -6.31 -16.41 -47.30
N HIS A 1067 -7.30 -16.94 -48.00
CA HIS A 1067 -8.66 -16.37 -48.02
C HIS A 1067 -9.37 -16.45 -46.66
N LEU A 1068 -9.17 -17.52 -45.87
CA LEU A 1068 -9.68 -17.63 -44.50
C LEU A 1068 -9.03 -16.58 -43.56
N LEU A 1069 -7.72 -16.38 -43.68
CA LEU A 1069 -7.00 -15.36 -42.91
C LEU A 1069 -7.42 -13.94 -43.30
N ALA A 1070 -7.63 -13.70 -44.60
CA ALA A 1070 -8.13 -12.44 -45.14
C ALA A 1070 -9.52 -12.14 -44.56
N MET A 1071 -10.43 -13.12 -44.57
CA MET A 1071 -11.78 -12.96 -44.01
C MET A 1071 -11.77 -12.60 -42.52
N ARG A 1072 -10.87 -13.21 -41.72
CA ARG A 1072 -10.70 -12.87 -40.30
C ARG A 1072 -10.20 -11.44 -40.09
N ALA A 1073 -9.26 -11.00 -40.92
CA ALA A 1073 -8.76 -9.63 -40.88
C ALA A 1073 -9.84 -8.62 -41.30
N VAL A 1074 -10.60 -8.90 -42.37
CA VAL A 1074 -11.73 -8.09 -42.83
C VAL A 1074 -12.81 -7.98 -41.77
N GLY A 1075 -13.27 -9.09 -41.18
CA GLY A 1075 -14.30 -9.04 -40.13
C GLY A 1075 -13.86 -8.31 -38.85
N THR A 1076 -12.54 -8.17 -38.61
CA THR A 1076 -12.04 -7.43 -37.44
C THR A 1076 -11.76 -5.95 -37.76
N ALA A 1077 -11.24 -5.65 -38.95
CA ALA A 1077 -10.80 -4.32 -39.35
C ALA A 1077 -11.88 -3.52 -40.08
N GLY A 1078 -12.79 -4.18 -40.81
CA GLY A 1078 -13.93 -3.56 -41.50
C GLY A 1078 -14.88 -2.87 -40.53
N ASP A 1079 -15.31 -3.58 -39.48
CA ASP A 1079 -16.12 -3.03 -38.38
C ASP A 1079 -15.43 -1.86 -37.68
N ALA A 1080 -14.10 -1.94 -37.50
CA ALA A 1080 -13.32 -0.89 -36.86
C ALA A 1080 -13.11 0.32 -37.77
N ALA A 1081 -13.11 0.13 -39.09
CA ALA A 1081 -12.96 1.17 -40.10
C ALA A 1081 -14.28 1.88 -40.46
N GLY A 1082 -15.43 1.29 -40.11
CA GLY A 1082 -16.73 1.77 -40.58
C GLY A 1082 -16.96 1.49 -42.06
N TRP A 1083 -16.39 0.41 -42.58
CA TRP A 1083 -16.62 -0.09 -43.95
C TRP A 1083 -16.48 0.93 -45.09
N PRO A 1084 -15.34 1.64 -45.25
CA PRO A 1084 -15.12 2.47 -46.43
C PRO A 1084 -14.93 1.62 -47.71
N ASP A 1085 -15.04 2.24 -48.89
CA ASP A 1085 -15.07 1.55 -50.20
C ASP A 1085 -13.90 0.59 -50.42
N GLU A 1086 -12.71 0.93 -49.91
CA GLU A 1086 -11.52 0.09 -49.98
C GLU A 1086 -11.64 -1.25 -49.21
N TRP A 1087 -12.42 -1.29 -48.13
CA TRP A 1087 -12.70 -2.51 -47.36
C TRP A 1087 -13.90 -3.28 -47.93
N ARG A 1088 -14.89 -2.57 -48.48
CA ARG A 1088 -16.01 -3.18 -49.21
C ARG A 1088 -15.53 -3.91 -50.46
N ALA A 1089 -14.63 -3.29 -51.24
CA ALA A 1089 -14.04 -3.92 -52.43
C ALA A 1089 -13.33 -5.25 -52.11
N VAL A 1090 -12.57 -5.27 -51.00
CA VAL A 1090 -11.85 -6.47 -50.53
C VAL A 1090 -12.83 -7.53 -49.99
N LEU A 1091 -13.94 -7.13 -49.36
CA LEU A 1091 -15.01 -8.07 -49.00
C LEU A 1091 -15.70 -8.65 -50.25
N ASP A 1092 -15.93 -7.85 -51.28
CA ASP A 1092 -16.54 -8.30 -52.54
C ASP A 1092 -15.62 -9.24 -53.33
N ASP A 1093 -14.29 -9.04 -53.24
CA ASP A 1093 -13.33 -10.02 -53.73
C ASP A 1093 -13.45 -11.36 -52.98
N LEU A 1094 -13.64 -11.34 -51.65
CA LEU A 1094 -13.86 -12.55 -50.85
C LEU A 1094 -15.22 -13.21 -51.11
N ARG A 1095 -16.28 -12.44 -51.43
CA ARG A 1095 -17.59 -12.96 -51.87
C ARG A 1095 -17.48 -13.68 -53.22
N ARG A 1096 -16.53 -13.29 -54.07
CA ARG A 1096 -16.18 -13.97 -55.33
C ARG A 1096 -15.11 -15.05 -55.16
N SER A 1097 -14.73 -15.39 -53.93
CA SER A 1097 -13.76 -16.44 -53.65
C SER A 1097 -14.18 -17.78 -54.29
N PRO A 1098 -13.23 -18.53 -54.90
CA PRO A 1098 -13.50 -19.87 -55.40
C PRO A 1098 -13.77 -20.88 -54.27
N HIS A 1099 -13.41 -20.53 -53.03
CA HIS A 1099 -13.58 -21.36 -51.84
C HIS A 1099 -14.93 -21.10 -51.17
N VAL A 1100 -15.81 -22.12 -51.17
CA VAL A 1100 -17.19 -22.00 -50.69
C VAL A 1100 -17.28 -21.56 -49.22
N ASP A 1101 -16.42 -22.08 -48.34
CA ASP A 1101 -16.43 -21.75 -46.90
C ASP A 1101 -16.11 -20.28 -46.63
N VAL A 1102 -15.24 -19.68 -47.44
CA VAL A 1102 -14.90 -18.25 -47.36
C VAL A 1102 -16.04 -17.42 -47.93
N ARG A 1103 -16.61 -17.86 -49.07
CA ARG A 1103 -17.73 -17.15 -49.71
C ARG A 1103 -18.95 -17.09 -48.81
N VAL A 1104 -19.30 -18.18 -48.12
CA VAL A 1104 -20.38 -18.19 -47.13
C VAL A 1104 -20.09 -17.19 -46.02
N GLN A 1105 -18.89 -17.21 -45.41
CA GLN A 1105 -18.52 -16.25 -44.37
C GLN A 1105 -18.50 -14.80 -44.85
N ALA A 1106 -18.15 -14.54 -46.12
CA ALA A 1106 -18.13 -13.21 -46.71
C ALA A 1106 -19.52 -12.70 -47.11
N ILE A 1107 -20.45 -13.59 -47.45
CA ILE A 1107 -21.87 -13.26 -47.68
C ILE A 1107 -22.57 -12.97 -46.36
N ASP A 1108 -22.31 -13.78 -45.33
CA ASP A 1108 -22.86 -13.63 -43.99
C ASP A 1108 -22.26 -12.42 -43.23
N ALA A 1109 -21.17 -11.84 -43.73
CA ALA A 1109 -20.60 -10.61 -43.21
C ALA A 1109 -21.40 -9.40 -43.74
N ASP A 1110 -22.12 -8.74 -42.84
CA ASP A 1110 -22.94 -7.57 -43.11
C ASP A 1110 -22.15 -6.28 -42.83
N PRO A 1111 -21.70 -5.53 -43.86
CA PRO A 1111 -21.01 -4.26 -43.68
C PRO A 1111 -21.94 -3.11 -43.26
N ASP A 1112 -23.27 -3.28 -43.37
CA ASP A 1112 -24.26 -2.23 -43.12
C ASP A 1112 -25.04 -2.42 -41.80
N GLY A 1113 -24.87 -3.57 -41.14
CA GLY A 1113 -25.15 -3.78 -39.70
C GLY A 1113 -26.21 -4.82 -39.37
#